data_AF-A0A1G7GCJ9-F1
#
_entry.id   AF-A0A1G7GCJ9-F1
#
_cell.length_a   1.000
_cell.length_b   1.000
_cell.length_c   1.000
_cell.angle_alpha   90.00
_cell.angle_beta   90.00
_cell.angle_gamma   90.00
#
_symmetry.space_group_name_H-M   'P 1'
#
loop_
_entity.id
_entity.type
_entity.pdbx_description
1 polymer ?
#
loop_
_entity_poly.entity_id
_entity_poly.type
_entity_poly.pdbx_seq_one_letter_code
_entity_poly.pdbx_strand_id
1 'polypeptide(L)'
;MQAPVYLCLLGNDPAPAYLGLKLVERKAGRVAKAVFYSFPEWNEEYRKKRQALFRLLSEKGVPHEERPLEEGLGEAEAREVWVNLTGGAKLWAVRFFGRWRRPGARVFLVEGHRVLEAPRALFLWPREEELSLEGEALTLEEYAKLYLEPLGEAWERVPPPGAFPPRAQAARLPSREGGVFVVHRGLPYWVRPHLGDEAKDMSRKALSAFSGEAKRLGGQLCLPVVPYHRAHLRSRHPREREKVLARWKAWAREYGVFLVDPGRPLEEVMASQTKGKASKKALPLPQEGPLLLALVSEQAVPLYAAHLHARPREVYLLTTPEMESRLRWAEAFFRGKGVRVHRSFVPGPWALKEVRDLLAPVVREALSKGFPMHANLNGGTTAMALGLYLALEEGAQAHYLDGDRLFLLDGGEAEVPWEEGAPEDLLALRGYRLEENHPGARPNPGLLALAEEILERWDEVQASWEASPLVGRFFGLWRKRFGQAFPPERLSGLKGLPLEYAVYSHLNAHLAPRGGRARMGGHLVPLGGNEALAPQSTEVDGVFFYRGALWLVECKPRDEGLRERALLMGELVRSVGGVGARGLMVARRWREAPPPASPNLVYMALEGGEGVPGVYRFPQDLGEVLSRDPAPRRG
;
A
#
# COMPACT_ATOMS: atom_id res chain seq x y z
N MET A 1 44.65 -10.37 4.37
CA MET A 1 43.43 -10.09 5.16
C MET A 1 42.36 -11.08 4.72
N GLN A 2 41.63 -11.71 5.64
CA GLN A 2 40.50 -12.58 5.27
C GLN A 2 39.42 -11.72 4.61
N ALA A 3 38.83 -12.20 3.52
CA ALA A 3 37.74 -11.53 2.83
C ALA A 3 36.49 -11.46 3.73
N PRO A 4 35.74 -10.34 3.76
CA PRO A 4 34.58 -10.18 4.63
C PRO A 4 33.40 -11.04 4.15
N VAL A 5 32.48 -11.34 5.06
CA VAL A 5 31.19 -11.98 4.73
C VAL A 5 30.09 -10.91 4.66
N TYR A 6 29.26 -10.98 3.62
CA TYR A 6 28.09 -10.12 3.48
C TYR A 6 26.85 -10.83 4.05
N LEU A 7 26.24 -10.26 5.08
CA LEU A 7 25.00 -10.74 5.70
C LEU A 7 23.87 -9.81 5.29
N CYS A 8 22.78 -10.33 4.72
CA CYS A 8 21.73 -9.47 4.16
C CYS A 8 20.33 -10.02 4.47
N LEU A 9 19.47 -9.18 5.04
CA LEU A 9 18.03 -9.45 5.02
C LEU A 9 17.53 -9.33 3.57
N LEU A 10 16.77 -10.32 3.09
CA LEU A 10 16.29 -10.38 1.70
C LEU A 10 14.77 -10.47 1.63
N GLY A 11 14.12 -9.34 1.32
CA GLY A 11 12.69 -9.28 1.05
C GLY A 11 12.33 -9.69 -0.38
N ASN A 12 11.22 -9.14 -0.88
CA ASN A 12 10.78 -9.34 -2.26
C ASN A 12 11.74 -8.73 -3.29
N ASP A 13 12.21 -7.51 -3.00
CA ASP A 13 12.96 -6.72 -3.96
C ASP A 13 14.47 -7.00 -3.84
N PRO A 14 15.15 -7.46 -4.93
CA PRO A 14 16.57 -7.79 -4.89
C PRO A 14 17.52 -6.57 -5.00
N ALA A 15 17.04 -5.42 -5.49
CA ALA A 15 17.90 -4.25 -5.72
C ALA A 15 18.63 -3.74 -4.47
N PRO A 16 17.98 -3.56 -3.29
CA PRO A 16 18.70 -3.09 -2.09
C PRO A 16 19.72 -4.12 -1.58
N ALA A 17 19.47 -5.41 -1.78
CA ALA A 17 20.41 -6.46 -1.41
C ALA A 17 21.66 -6.41 -2.30
N TYR A 18 21.47 -6.25 -3.62
CA TYR A 18 22.58 -6.12 -4.56
C TYR A 18 23.33 -4.79 -4.42
N LEU A 19 22.64 -3.67 -4.19
CA LEU A 19 23.26 -2.38 -3.93
C LEU A 19 24.16 -2.42 -2.68
N GLY A 20 23.69 -3.08 -1.61
CA GLY A 20 24.50 -3.29 -0.42
C GLY A 20 25.76 -4.10 -0.71
N LEU A 21 25.68 -5.13 -1.55
CA LEU A 21 26.86 -5.89 -1.98
C LEU A 21 27.84 -5.01 -2.76
N LYS A 22 27.38 -4.16 -3.69
CA LYS A 22 28.26 -3.23 -4.44
C LYS A 22 29.01 -2.28 -3.50
N LEU A 23 28.34 -1.77 -2.46
CA LEU A 23 28.99 -0.95 -1.44
C LEU A 23 30.09 -1.72 -0.69
N VAL A 24 29.82 -2.95 -0.27
CA VAL A 24 30.80 -3.79 0.42
C VAL A 24 31.99 -4.08 -0.49
N GLU A 25 31.74 -4.47 -1.75
CA GLU A 25 32.79 -4.74 -2.74
C GLU A 25 33.68 -3.51 -2.96
N ARG A 26 33.10 -2.31 -3.03
CA ARG A 26 33.86 -1.08 -3.19
C ARG A 26 34.71 -0.72 -1.96
N LYS A 27 34.17 -0.95 -0.75
CA LYS A 27 34.81 -0.54 0.51
C LYS A 27 35.81 -1.56 1.06
N ALA A 28 35.56 -2.84 0.85
CA ALA A 28 36.30 -3.94 1.47
C ALA A 28 36.87 -4.94 0.47
N GLY A 29 36.68 -4.73 -0.83
CA GLY A 29 37.11 -5.64 -1.88
C GLY A 29 36.22 -6.88 -1.99
N ARG A 30 36.75 -7.95 -2.58
CA ARG A 30 36.00 -9.19 -2.81
C ARG A 30 35.48 -9.77 -1.49
N VAL A 31 34.18 -10.11 -1.46
CA VAL A 31 33.56 -10.82 -0.34
C VAL A 31 33.86 -12.32 -0.40
N ALA A 32 33.99 -12.97 0.75
CA ALA A 32 34.20 -14.42 0.84
C ALA A 32 32.93 -15.19 0.42
N LYS A 33 31.78 -14.76 0.94
CA LYS A 33 30.44 -15.26 0.59
C LYS A 33 29.36 -14.24 0.98
N ALA A 34 28.17 -14.40 0.42
CA ALA A 34 26.97 -13.69 0.83
C ALA A 34 25.96 -14.65 1.48
N VAL A 35 25.44 -14.31 2.65
CA VAL A 35 24.39 -15.05 3.35
C VAL A 35 23.13 -14.22 3.33
N PHE A 36 22.08 -14.75 2.71
CA PHE A 36 20.77 -14.09 2.64
C PHE A 36 19.81 -14.72 3.65
N TYR A 37 19.25 -13.88 4.51
CA TYR A 37 18.18 -14.26 5.42
C TYR A 37 16.86 -13.86 4.77
N SER A 38 16.25 -14.80 4.07
CA SER A 38 15.20 -14.51 3.10
C SER A 38 13.79 -14.72 3.65
N PHE A 39 12.90 -13.82 3.25
CA PHE A 39 11.45 -13.94 3.47
C PHE A 39 10.82 -14.70 2.30
N PRO A 40 9.68 -15.39 2.49
CA PRO A 40 8.91 -15.95 1.38
C PRO A 40 8.52 -14.86 0.36
N GLU A 41 8.66 -15.14 -0.93
CA GLU A 41 8.25 -14.19 -1.96
C GLU A 41 6.74 -14.05 -2.04
N TRP A 42 6.25 -12.82 -2.21
CA TRP A 42 4.81 -12.56 -2.24
C TRP A 42 4.10 -13.06 -3.50
N ASN A 43 4.85 -13.26 -4.59
CA ASN A 43 4.34 -13.76 -5.87
C ASN A 43 5.47 -14.36 -6.73
N GLU A 44 5.07 -15.01 -7.82
CA GLU A 44 5.97 -15.64 -8.79
C GLU A 44 6.95 -14.65 -9.44
N GLU A 45 6.52 -13.40 -9.67
CA GLU A 45 7.38 -12.39 -10.30
C GLU A 45 8.58 -12.02 -9.43
N TYR A 46 8.38 -11.85 -8.11
CA TYR A 46 9.48 -11.62 -7.19
C TYR A 46 10.39 -12.83 -7.02
N ARG A 47 9.83 -14.05 -7.07
CA ARG A 47 10.64 -15.29 -7.12
C ARG A 47 11.60 -15.30 -8.30
N LYS A 48 11.12 -14.96 -9.50
CA LYS A 48 11.97 -14.86 -10.71
C LYS A 48 13.05 -13.78 -10.56
N LYS A 49 12.71 -12.62 -9.99
CA LYS A 49 13.68 -11.54 -9.71
C LYS A 49 14.75 -11.96 -8.69
N ARG A 50 14.38 -12.72 -7.66
CA ARG A 50 15.33 -13.29 -6.68
C ARG A 50 16.26 -14.31 -7.34
N GLN A 51 15.74 -15.19 -8.18
CA GLN A 51 16.57 -16.12 -8.96
C GLN A 51 17.55 -15.37 -9.89
N ALA A 52 17.13 -14.24 -10.48
CA ALA A 52 18.01 -13.39 -11.27
C ALA A 52 19.14 -12.75 -10.44
N LEU A 53 18.86 -12.34 -9.19
CA LEU A 53 19.89 -11.92 -8.25
C LEU A 53 20.93 -13.03 -8.04
N PHE A 54 20.49 -14.24 -7.72
CA PHE A 54 21.40 -15.37 -7.47
C PHE A 54 22.22 -15.74 -8.71
N ARG A 55 21.63 -15.67 -9.90
CA ARG A 55 22.37 -15.81 -11.17
C ARG A 55 23.46 -14.74 -11.30
N LEU A 56 23.12 -13.47 -11.03
CA LEU A 56 24.08 -12.36 -11.09
C LEU A 56 25.23 -12.52 -10.08
N LEU A 57 24.96 -13.05 -8.88
CA LEU A 57 26.00 -13.36 -7.89
C LEU A 57 26.94 -14.47 -8.38
N SER A 58 26.40 -15.52 -8.99
CA SER A 58 27.18 -16.59 -9.60
C SER A 58 28.05 -16.08 -10.75
N GLU A 59 27.52 -15.22 -11.62
CA GLU A 59 28.29 -14.55 -12.70
C GLU A 59 29.46 -13.73 -12.15
N LYS A 60 29.28 -13.09 -10.99
CA LYS A 60 30.33 -12.32 -10.30
C LYS A 60 31.30 -13.20 -9.48
N GLY A 61 31.10 -14.51 -9.43
CA GLY A 61 31.92 -15.43 -8.65
C GLY A 61 31.83 -15.19 -7.14
N VAL A 62 30.64 -14.76 -6.66
CA VAL A 62 30.30 -14.57 -5.25
C VAL A 62 29.53 -15.81 -4.75
N PRO A 63 30.15 -16.68 -3.93
CA PRO A 63 29.43 -17.77 -3.28
C PRO A 63 28.29 -17.22 -2.43
N HIS A 64 27.12 -17.86 -2.49
CA HIS A 64 25.97 -17.43 -1.71
C HIS A 64 25.15 -18.60 -1.17
N GLU A 65 24.46 -18.35 -0.06
CA GLU A 65 23.54 -19.29 0.59
C GLU A 65 22.34 -18.52 1.15
N GLU A 66 21.20 -19.21 1.26
CA GLU A 66 20.01 -18.72 1.96
C GLU A 66 19.86 -19.43 3.30
N ARG A 67 19.47 -18.71 4.35
CA ARG A 67 19.24 -19.24 5.69
C ARG A 67 17.93 -18.70 6.28
N PRO A 68 17.26 -19.45 7.17
CA PRO A 68 16.16 -18.93 8.00
C PRO A 68 16.58 -17.68 8.79
N LEU A 69 15.63 -16.77 9.05
CA LEU A 69 15.89 -15.48 9.71
C LEU A 69 16.50 -15.65 11.11
N GLU A 70 16.07 -16.68 11.83
CA GLU A 70 16.49 -17.03 13.18
C GLU A 70 17.98 -17.42 13.26
N GLU A 71 18.50 -18.09 12.22
CA GLU A 71 19.93 -18.44 12.16
C GLU A 71 20.83 -17.21 12.07
N GLY A 72 20.29 -16.08 11.56
CA GLY A 72 20.98 -14.80 11.55
C GLY A 72 21.16 -14.18 12.92
N LEU A 73 20.55 -14.75 13.96
CA LEU A 73 20.77 -14.36 15.34
C LEU A 73 21.90 -15.18 16.02
N GLY A 74 22.51 -16.14 15.31
CA GLY A 74 23.65 -16.94 15.77
C GLY A 74 24.97 -16.17 15.92
N GLU A 75 26.06 -16.90 16.21
CA GLU A 75 27.42 -16.34 16.21
C GLU A 75 27.98 -16.21 14.79
N ALA A 76 28.85 -15.23 14.56
CA ALA A 76 29.52 -15.08 13.27
C ALA A 76 30.70 -16.07 13.19
N GLU A 77 30.74 -16.85 12.11
CA GLU A 77 31.89 -17.70 11.78
C GLU A 77 33.10 -16.87 11.29
N ALA A 78 32.85 -15.68 10.73
CA ALA A 78 33.87 -14.84 10.11
C ALA A 78 34.33 -13.69 11.00
N ARG A 79 35.61 -13.30 10.87
CA ARG A 79 36.23 -12.21 11.64
C ARG A 79 35.66 -10.82 11.31
N GLU A 80 35.25 -10.58 10.07
CA GLU A 80 34.61 -9.34 9.64
C GLU A 80 33.34 -9.63 8.83
N VAL A 81 32.22 -9.03 9.26
CA VAL A 81 30.92 -9.16 8.59
C VAL A 81 30.31 -7.79 8.29
N TRP A 82 29.64 -7.70 7.16
CA TRP A 82 28.91 -6.51 6.72
C TRP A 82 27.42 -6.85 6.66
N VAL A 83 26.61 -6.19 7.47
CA VAL A 83 25.21 -6.54 7.72
C VAL A 83 24.28 -5.49 7.12
N ASN A 84 23.56 -5.84 6.06
CA ASN A 84 22.55 -4.99 5.44
C ASN A 84 21.16 -5.32 5.98
N LEU A 85 20.52 -4.33 6.62
CA LEU A 85 19.23 -4.48 7.28
C LEU A 85 18.04 -3.95 6.45
N THR A 86 18.27 -3.58 5.19
CA THR A 86 17.27 -2.87 4.38
C THR A 86 16.11 -3.77 3.96
N GLY A 87 16.40 -5.04 3.63
CA GLY A 87 15.42 -5.94 3.04
C GLY A 87 14.39 -6.49 4.04
N GLY A 88 13.18 -6.73 3.54
CA GLY A 88 12.14 -7.45 4.28
C GLY A 88 11.41 -6.61 5.33
N ALA A 89 10.88 -7.29 6.35
CA ALA A 89 10.11 -6.64 7.40
C ALA A 89 11.01 -5.89 8.40
N LYS A 90 10.61 -4.66 8.75
CA LYS A 90 11.39 -3.79 9.66
C LYS A 90 11.57 -4.38 11.07
N LEU A 91 10.67 -5.28 11.50
CA LEU A 91 10.82 -6.05 12.73
C LEU A 91 12.18 -6.79 12.78
N TRP A 92 12.57 -7.43 11.68
CA TRP A 92 13.82 -8.17 11.61
C TRP A 92 15.03 -7.27 11.52
N ALA A 93 14.90 -6.09 10.88
CA ALA A 93 15.95 -5.07 10.93
C ALA A 93 16.28 -4.66 12.37
N VAL A 94 15.26 -4.46 13.21
CA VAL A 94 15.42 -4.12 14.63
C VAL A 94 16.09 -5.26 15.42
N ARG A 95 15.59 -6.50 15.26
CA ARG A 95 16.17 -7.68 15.91
C ARG A 95 17.62 -7.92 15.51
N PHE A 96 17.93 -7.86 14.22
CA PHE A 96 19.29 -8.00 13.72
C PHE A 96 20.18 -6.85 14.19
N PHE A 97 19.69 -5.62 14.22
CA PHE A 97 20.48 -4.50 14.73
C PHE A 97 20.89 -4.72 16.20
N GLY A 98 19.95 -5.14 17.05
CA GLY A 98 20.23 -5.49 18.44
C GLY A 98 21.32 -6.57 18.57
N ARG A 99 21.27 -7.60 17.72
CA ARG A 99 22.25 -8.71 17.72
C ARG A 99 23.62 -8.33 17.14
N TRP A 100 23.64 -7.59 16.04
CA TRP A 100 24.83 -7.35 15.25
C TRP A 100 25.61 -6.08 15.64
N ARG A 101 25.14 -5.34 16.65
CA ARG A 101 25.91 -4.26 17.28
C ARG A 101 27.05 -4.79 18.16
N ARG A 102 28.02 -5.48 17.55
CA ARG A 102 29.14 -6.19 18.20
C ARG A 102 30.46 -6.01 17.45
N PRO A 103 31.62 -6.27 18.09
CA PRO A 103 32.91 -6.24 17.42
C PRO A 103 32.96 -7.16 16.19
N GLY A 104 33.70 -6.74 15.16
CA GLY A 104 33.79 -7.49 13.89
C GLY A 104 32.62 -7.28 12.93
N ALA A 105 31.56 -6.58 13.33
CA ALA A 105 30.42 -6.28 12.45
C ALA A 105 30.39 -4.81 12.01
N ARG A 106 30.00 -4.58 10.76
CA ARG A 106 29.59 -3.27 10.24
C ARG A 106 28.14 -3.35 9.79
N VAL A 107 27.26 -2.61 10.44
CA VAL A 107 25.81 -2.70 10.21
C VAL A 107 25.34 -1.46 9.48
N PHE A 108 24.58 -1.63 8.42
CA PHE A 108 24.15 -0.52 7.57
C PHE A 108 22.79 -0.74 6.89
N LEU A 109 22.28 0.35 6.31
CA LEU A 109 21.11 0.40 5.44
C LEU A 109 21.49 1.02 4.09
N VAL A 110 20.71 0.72 3.06
CA VAL A 110 20.68 1.49 1.81
C VAL A 110 19.31 2.14 1.65
N GLU A 111 19.28 3.47 1.58
CA GLU A 111 18.05 4.27 1.64
C GLU A 111 17.88 5.08 0.36
N GLY A 112 16.87 4.74 -0.46
CA GLY A 112 16.64 5.30 -1.78
C GLY A 112 15.19 5.76 -2.03
N HIS A 113 14.43 6.10 -0.98
CA HIS A 113 13.02 6.46 -1.12
C HIS A 113 12.79 7.92 -1.55
N ARG A 114 13.83 8.76 -1.58
CA ARG A 114 13.71 10.13 -2.08
C ARG A 114 13.90 10.16 -3.60
N VAL A 115 12.87 10.64 -4.27
CA VAL A 115 12.82 10.77 -5.73
C VAL A 115 13.90 11.73 -6.24
N LEU A 116 14.53 11.38 -7.37
CA LEU A 116 15.66 12.06 -8.03
C LEU A 116 16.97 12.16 -7.24
N GLU A 117 17.05 11.60 -6.04
CA GLU A 117 18.29 11.49 -5.28
C GLU A 117 18.95 10.12 -5.47
N ALA A 118 20.28 10.07 -5.41
CA ALA A 118 20.97 8.80 -5.30
C ALA A 118 20.66 8.15 -3.94
N PRO A 119 20.60 6.81 -3.85
CA PRO A 119 20.51 6.14 -2.57
C PRO A 119 21.64 6.55 -1.62
N ARG A 120 21.40 6.41 -0.32
CA ARG A 120 22.38 6.69 0.74
C ARG A 120 22.71 5.42 1.52
N ALA A 121 23.96 5.21 1.88
CA ALA A 121 24.33 4.24 2.89
C ALA A 121 24.28 4.89 4.27
N LEU A 122 23.52 4.29 5.18
CA LEU A 122 23.47 4.70 6.58
C LEU A 122 24.16 3.63 7.40
N PHE A 123 25.41 3.87 7.78
CA PHE A 123 26.12 3.03 8.74
C PHE A 123 25.59 3.31 10.13
N LEU A 124 25.26 2.25 10.85
CA LEU A 124 24.69 2.31 12.20
C LEU A 124 25.70 1.83 13.26
N TRP A 125 26.66 1.00 12.85
CA TRP A 125 27.67 0.40 13.71
C TRP A 125 28.93 0.03 12.92
N PRO A 126 30.15 0.20 13.48
CA PRO A 126 30.48 0.71 14.82
C PRO A 126 30.39 2.23 14.97
N ARG A 127 30.24 2.94 13.85
CA ARG A 127 30.09 4.40 13.83
C ARG A 127 28.90 4.77 12.98
N GLU A 128 28.19 5.81 13.39
CA GLU A 128 27.13 6.39 12.59
C GLU A 128 27.73 7.26 11.48
N GLU A 129 27.65 6.80 10.25
CA GLU A 129 28.16 7.51 9.06
C GLU A 129 27.09 7.48 7.96
N GLU A 130 26.97 8.57 7.20
CA GLU A 130 26.07 8.67 6.06
C GLU A 130 26.88 8.98 4.80
N LEU A 131 26.68 8.20 3.74
CA LEU A 131 27.37 8.36 2.46
C LEU A 131 26.38 8.30 1.30
N SER A 132 26.52 9.19 0.31
CA SER A 132 25.82 9.04 -0.97
C SER A 132 26.38 7.85 -1.76
N LEU A 133 25.50 7.06 -2.37
CA LEU A 133 25.83 5.88 -3.19
C LEU A 133 25.82 6.18 -4.69
N GLU A 134 26.17 7.41 -5.10
CA GLU A 134 26.26 7.74 -6.53
C GLU A 134 27.20 6.82 -7.32
N GLY A 135 28.30 6.36 -6.71
CA GLY A 135 29.25 5.48 -7.38
C GLY A 135 28.82 4.01 -7.44
N GLU A 136 27.92 3.60 -6.55
CA GLU A 136 27.41 2.23 -6.42
C GLU A 136 26.02 2.06 -7.04
N ALA A 137 25.35 3.18 -7.36
CA ALA A 137 24.01 3.24 -7.92
C ALA A 137 23.81 2.19 -9.02
N LEU A 138 22.65 1.51 -8.98
CA LEU A 138 22.32 0.50 -9.97
C LEU A 138 22.16 1.14 -11.35
N THR A 139 22.76 0.53 -12.35
CA THR A 139 22.63 0.98 -13.75
C THR A 139 21.36 0.43 -14.39
N LEU A 140 21.00 0.95 -15.57
CA LEU A 140 19.91 0.41 -16.37
C LEU A 140 20.09 -1.09 -16.67
N GLU A 141 21.32 -1.55 -16.91
CA GLU A 141 21.61 -2.95 -17.24
C GLU A 141 21.44 -3.86 -16.02
N GLU A 142 21.85 -3.38 -14.84
CA GLU A 142 21.66 -4.13 -13.60
C GLU A 142 20.16 -4.25 -13.27
N TYR A 143 19.37 -3.19 -13.46
CA TYR A 143 17.92 -3.29 -13.38
C TYR A 143 17.33 -4.21 -14.45
N ALA A 144 17.84 -4.16 -15.69
CA ALA A 144 17.37 -5.03 -16.76
C ALA A 144 17.56 -6.51 -16.41
N LYS A 145 18.76 -6.89 -15.94
CA LYS A 145 19.06 -8.24 -15.47
C LYS A 145 18.21 -8.67 -14.27
N LEU A 146 18.01 -7.78 -13.30
CA LEU A 146 17.29 -8.11 -12.06
C LEU A 146 15.77 -8.09 -12.22
N TYR A 147 15.22 -7.34 -13.19
CA TYR A 147 13.78 -7.09 -13.30
C TYR A 147 13.20 -7.42 -14.67
N LEU A 148 13.80 -6.95 -15.76
CA LEU A 148 13.18 -7.05 -17.08
C LEU A 148 13.36 -8.45 -17.68
N GLU A 149 14.59 -8.96 -17.68
CA GLU A 149 14.93 -10.31 -18.16
C GLU A 149 14.15 -11.42 -17.45
N PRO A 150 14.08 -11.49 -16.10
CA PRO A 150 13.29 -12.53 -15.42
C PRO A 150 11.79 -12.42 -15.67
N LEU A 151 11.29 -11.25 -16.10
CA LEU A 151 9.91 -11.06 -16.52
C LEU A 151 9.66 -11.33 -18.01
N GLY A 152 10.70 -11.68 -18.76
CA GLY A 152 10.63 -11.90 -20.21
C GLY A 152 10.42 -10.62 -21.02
N GLU A 153 10.74 -9.45 -20.46
CA GLU A 153 10.59 -8.16 -21.15
C GLU A 153 11.85 -7.86 -21.97
N ALA A 154 11.70 -7.90 -23.30
CA ALA A 154 12.72 -7.40 -24.21
C ALA A 154 12.87 -5.88 -24.05
N TRP A 155 14.10 -5.38 -24.21
CA TRP A 155 14.38 -3.96 -24.04
C TRP A 155 15.49 -3.50 -24.97
N GLU A 156 15.42 -2.23 -25.36
CA GLU A 156 16.45 -1.54 -26.12
C GLU A 156 16.74 -0.18 -25.49
N ARG A 157 18.00 0.27 -25.55
CA ARG A 157 18.34 1.60 -25.07
C ARG A 157 17.74 2.67 -25.96
N VAL A 158 17.22 3.71 -25.33
CA VAL A 158 16.73 4.92 -26.00
C VAL A 158 17.21 6.16 -25.25
N PRO A 159 17.23 7.35 -25.89
CA PRO A 159 17.45 8.59 -25.18
C PRO A 159 16.43 8.76 -24.03
N PRO A 160 16.86 9.22 -22.83
CA PRO A 160 15.94 9.47 -21.73
C PRO A 160 15.01 10.66 -22.06
N PRO A 161 13.79 10.71 -21.49
CA PRO A 161 12.92 11.86 -21.61
C PRO A 161 13.60 13.13 -21.09
N GLY A 162 13.51 14.24 -21.84
CA GLY A 162 14.21 15.49 -21.51
C GLY A 162 13.79 16.18 -20.21
N ALA A 163 12.71 15.71 -19.56
CA ALA A 163 12.30 16.19 -18.24
C ALA A 163 13.18 15.65 -17.09
N PHE A 164 13.95 14.59 -17.33
CA PHE A 164 14.88 14.03 -16.36
C PHE A 164 16.20 14.81 -16.32
N PRO A 165 16.87 14.83 -15.15
CA PRO A 165 18.20 15.43 -15.06
C PRO A 165 19.24 14.68 -15.91
N PRO A 166 20.43 15.29 -16.13
CA PRO A 166 21.52 14.65 -16.84
C PRO A 166 21.88 13.27 -16.28
N ARG A 167 22.43 12.40 -17.14
CA ARG A 167 22.87 11.02 -16.82
C ARG A 167 21.75 10.02 -16.52
N ALA A 168 20.49 10.39 -16.71
CA ALA A 168 19.42 9.39 -16.79
C ALA A 168 19.69 8.41 -17.95
N GLN A 169 19.42 7.13 -17.72
CA GLN A 169 19.48 6.07 -18.71
C GLN A 169 18.07 5.57 -18.97
N ALA A 170 17.73 5.21 -20.21
CA ALA A 170 16.38 4.77 -20.54
C ALA A 170 16.34 3.57 -21.48
N ALA A 171 15.29 2.77 -21.34
CA ALA A 171 14.97 1.65 -22.19
C ALA A 171 13.52 1.71 -22.69
N ARG A 172 13.32 1.41 -23.97
CA ARG A 172 12.01 1.10 -24.53
C ARG A 172 11.78 -0.40 -24.43
N LEU A 173 10.56 -0.79 -24.05
CA LEU A 173 10.13 -2.18 -23.99
C LEU A 173 9.16 -2.41 -25.16
N PRO A 174 9.54 -3.13 -26.24
CA PRO A 174 8.70 -3.28 -27.43
C PRO A 174 7.31 -3.88 -27.17
N SER A 175 7.20 -4.77 -26.18
CA SER A 175 5.96 -5.37 -25.69
C SER A 175 5.05 -4.41 -24.90
N ARG A 176 5.57 -3.25 -24.48
CA ARG A 176 4.90 -2.28 -23.59
C ARG A 176 4.76 -0.94 -24.30
N GLU A 177 3.92 -0.94 -25.33
CA GLU A 177 3.77 0.14 -26.31
C GLU A 177 3.62 1.51 -25.68
N GLY A 178 4.65 2.38 -25.75
CA GLY A 178 4.60 3.81 -25.42
C GLY A 178 5.00 4.20 -23.99
N GLY A 179 5.47 3.26 -23.18
CA GLY A 179 6.17 3.54 -21.93
C GLY A 179 7.69 3.44 -22.08
N VAL A 180 8.42 4.12 -21.20
CA VAL A 180 9.89 4.15 -21.16
C VAL A 180 10.34 3.85 -19.73
N PHE A 181 11.21 2.85 -19.58
CA PHE A 181 11.79 2.47 -18.31
C PHE A 181 13.07 3.29 -18.12
N VAL A 182 13.06 4.18 -17.14
CA VAL A 182 14.16 5.11 -16.89
C VAL A 182 14.84 4.74 -15.58
N VAL A 183 16.17 4.69 -15.59
CA VAL A 183 16.98 4.59 -14.38
C VAL A 183 17.76 5.88 -14.22
N HIS A 184 17.57 6.54 -13.08
CA HIS A 184 18.27 7.77 -12.76
C HIS A 184 18.85 7.68 -11.36
N ARG A 185 20.18 7.87 -11.24
CA ARG A 185 20.95 7.80 -9.99
C ARG A 185 20.66 6.55 -9.15
N GLY A 186 20.42 5.40 -9.80
CA GLY A 186 20.18 4.12 -9.11
C GLY A 186 18.74 3.81 -8.78
N LEU A 187 17.78 4.65 -9.16
CA LEU A 187 16.34 4.44 -8.92
C LEU A 187 15.56 4.23 -10.23
N PRO A 188 14.54 3.34 -10.23
CA PRO A 188 13.74 3.06 -11.40
C PRO A 188 12.51 3.97 -11.49
N TYR A 189 12.14 4.32 -12.71
CA TYR A 189 10.98 5.12 -13.07
C TYR A 189 10.30 4.48 -14.28
N TRP A 190 8.97 4.46 -14.27
CA TRP A 190 8.19 4.09 -15.45
C TRP A 190 7.53 5.35 -15.97
N VAL A 191 7.87 5.74 -17.20
CA VAL A 191 7.47 7.02 -17.77
C VAL A 191 6.61 6.79 -19.00
N ARG A 192 5.45 7.42 -19.03
CA ARG A 192 4.62 7.52 -20.25
C ARG A 192 4.71 8.93 -20.76
N PRO A 193 5.53 9.24 -21.79
CA PRO A 193 5.57 10.58 -22.37
C PRO A 193 4.15 11.04 -22.75
N HIS A 194 3.36 10.13 -23.32
CA HIS A 194 1.95 10.33 -23.62
C HIS A 194 1.15 9.09 -23.21
N LEU A 195 0.07 9.28 -22.43
CA LEU A 195 -0.83 8.21 -22.05
C LEU A 195 -1.90 8.04 -23.16
N GLY A 196 -1.45 7.60 -24.33
CA GLY A 196 -2.22 7.68 -25.58
C GLY A 196 -1.89 8.97 -26.34
N ASP A 197 -2.88 9.54 -27.02
CA ASP A 197 -2.75 10.79 -27.78
C ASP A 197 -2.89 12.00 -26.84
N GLU A 198 -1.93 12.94 -26.85
CA GLU A 198 -1.93 14.14 -26.01
C GLU A 198 -3.13 15.06 -26.24
N ALA A 199 -3.81 14.94 -27.38
CA ALA A 199 -5.03 15.68 -27.67
C ALA A 199 -6.28 15.03 -27.03
N LYS A 200 -6.18 13.79 -26.53
CA LYS A 200 -7.28 13.04 -25.91
C LYS A 200 -7.31 13.20 -24.39
N ASP A 201 -8.49 12.97 -23.80
CA ASP A 201 -8.66 12.96 -22.35
C ASP A 201 -7.91 11.76 -21.75
N MET A 202 -7.32 11.94 -20.57
CA MET A 202 -6.71 10.84 -19.83
C MET A 202 -7.81 10.07 -19.11
N SER A 203 -7.81 8.74 -19.23
CA SER A 203 -8.83 7.92 -18.55
C SER A 203 -8.33 7.41 -17.19
N ARG A 204 -9.27 7.23 -16.27
CA ARG A 204 -9.02 6.62 -14.96
C ARG A 204 -8.41 5.22 -15.09
N LYS A 205 -8.93 4.40 -16.02
CA LYS A 205 -8.45 3.04 -16.33
C LYS A 205 -6.99 3.01 -16.78
N ALA A 206 -6.59 3.96 -17.61
CA ALA A 206 -5.22 4.02 -18.10
C ALA A 206 -4.25 4.46 -17.00
N LEU A 207 -4.62 5.43 -16.14
CA LEU A 207 -3.81 5.85 -15.00
C LEU A 207 -3.61 4.74 -13.96
N SER A 208 -4.67 3.99 -13.63
CA SER A 208 -4.58 2.88 -12.67
C SER A 208 -3.70 1.75 -13.21
N ALA A 209 -3.93 1.32 -14.46
CA ALA A 209 -3.15 0.26 -15.10
C ALA A 209 -1.67 0.61 -15.18
N PHE A 210 -1.35 1.87 -15.51
CA PHE A 210 0.02 2.35 -15.58
C PHE A 210 0.74 2.30 -14.22
N SER A 211 0.03 2.59 -13.12
CA SER A 211 0.60 2.45 -11.77
C SER A 211 0.94 1.00 -11.43
N GLY A 212 0.02 0.07 -11.69
CA GLY A 212 0.27 -1.36 -11.49
C GLY A 212 1.44 -1.88 -12.33
N GLU A 213 1.52 -1.46 -13.59
CA GLU A 213 2.61 -1.79 -14.50
C GLU A 213 3.97 -1.29 -13.99
N ALA A 214 4.05 -0.05 -13.47
CA ALA A 214 5.28 0.49 -12.89
C ALA A 214 5.78 -0.37 -11.73
N LYS A 215 4.88 -0.81 -10.83
CA LYS A 215 5.24 -1.66 -9.68
C LYS A 215 5.67 -3.06 -10.09
N ARG A 216 5.02 -3.62 -11.11
CA ARG A 216 5.44 -4.91 -11.70
C ARG A 216 6.85 -4.81 -12.29
N LEU A 217 7.10 -3.79 -13.14
CA LEU A 217 8.35 -3.65 -13.87
C LEU A 217 9.53 -3.27 -12.96
N GLY A 218 9.39 -2.26 -12.10
CA GLY A 218 10.50 -1.71 -11.32
C GLY A 218 10.41 -1.92 -9.80
N GLY A 219 9.44 -2.70 -9.33
CA GLY A 219 9.28 -2.99 -7.89
C GLY A 219 8.60 -1.88 -7.10
N GLN A 220 8.64 -2.00 -5.77
CA GLN A 220 7.87 -1.15 -4.85
C GLN A 220 8.20 0.35 -4.98
N LEU A 221 9.46 0.69 -5.25
CA LEU A 221 9.92 2.09 -5.33
C LEU A 221 9.86 2.68 -6.73
N CYS A 222 9.52 1.90 -7.76
CA CYS A 222 9.36 2.43 -9.10
C CYS A 222 8.27 3.49 -9.15
N LEU A 223 8.63 4.70 -9.58
CA LEU A 223 7.71 5.83 -9.63
C LEU A 223 7.02 5.88 -11.00
N PRO A 224 5.68 5.72 -11.08
CA PRO A 224 4.93 6.00 -12.31
C PRO A 224 4.88 7.51 -12.56
N VAL A 225 5.59 7.99 -13.57
CA VAL A 225 5.64 9.40 -13.98
C VAL A 225 4.80 9.61 -15.23
N VAL A 226 3.82 10.51 -15.14
CA VAL A 226 2.93 10.83 -16.25
C VAL A 226 2.85 12.35 -16.45
N PRO A 227 3.41 12.90 -17.53
CA PRO A 227 3.13 14.26 -17.96
C PRO A 227 1.65 14.37 -18.35
N TYR A 228 0.92 15.35 -17.79
CA TYR A 228 -0.48 15.51 -18.15
C TYR A 228 -0.65 16.06 -19.58
N HIS A 229 -1.76 15.71 -20.21
CA HIS A 229 -2.07 16.07 -21.60
C HIS A 229 -2.39 17.58 -21.77
N ARG A 230 -1.34 18.40 -21.89
CA ARG A 230 -1.46 19.87 -21.98
C ARG A 230 -2.21 20.34 -23.22
N ALA A 231 -2.07 19.64 -24.35
CA ALA A 231 -2.81 19.93 -25.59
C ALA A 231 -4.31 19.74 -25.40
N HIS A 232 -4.74 18.64 -24.77
CA HIS A 232 -6.14 18.42 -24.39
C HIS A 232 -6.67 19.53 -23.48
N LEU A 233 -5.93 19.93 -22.45
CA LEU A 233 -6.37 21.02 -21.56
C LEU A 233 -6.55 22.35 -22.30
N ARG A 234 -5.73 22.63 -23.32
CA ARG A 234 -5.82 23.85 -24.14
C ARG A 234 -7.04 23.86 -25.06
N SER A 235 -7.58 22.70 -25.44
CA SER A 235 -8.80 22.62 -26.27
C SER A 235 -10.09 22.77 -25.47
N ARG A 236 -10.02 22.85 -24.13
CA ARG A 236 -11.18 23.00 -23.25
C ARG A 236 -11.45 24.45 -22.88
N HIS A 237 -12.73 24.78 -22.68
CA HIS A 237 -13.15 26.04 -22.08
C HIS A 237 -12.51 26.21 -20.68
N PRO A 238 -12.11 27.42 -20.24
CA PRO A 238 -11.36 27.63 -18.99
C PRO A 238 -11.94 26.93 -17.75
N ARG A 239 -13.25 27.02 -17.54
CA ARG A 239 -13.92 26.32 -16.42
C ARG A 239 -13.84 24.79 -16.52
N GLU A 240 -13.92 24.24 -17.73
CA GLU A 240 -13.82 22.80 -17.94
C GLU A 240 -12.37 22.32 -17.81
N ARG A 241 -11.41 23.13 -18.26
CA ARG A 241 -9.98 22.88 -18.09
C ARG A 241 -9.60 22.66 -16.62
N GLU A 242 -10.10 23.49 -15.72
CA GLU A 242 -9.86 23.36 -14.28
C GLU A 242 -10.45 22.06 -13.71
N LYS A 243 -11.68 21.71 -14.11
CA LYS A 243 -12.34 20.47 -13.69
C LYS A 243 -11.60 19.23 -14.17
N VAL A 244 -11.20 19.20 -15.45
CA VAL A 244 -10.45 18.08 -16.05
C VAL A 244 -9.10 17.89 -15.35
N LEU A 245 -8.35 18.97 -15.13
CA LEU A 245 -7.07 18.88 -14.43
C LEU A 245 -7.24 18.43 -12.97
N ALA A 246 -8.27 18.93 -12.27
CA ALA A 246 -8.57 18.50 -10.91
C ALA A 246 -8.94 17.01 -10.83
N ARG A 247 -9.69 16.51 -11.82
CA ARG A 247 -10.04 15.09 -11.98
C ARG A 247 -8.81 14.21 -12.18
N TRP A 248 -7.92 14.59 -13.11
CA TRP A 248 -6.67 13.85 -13.31
C TRP A 248 -5.78 13.84 -12.07
N LYS A 249 -5.68 14.97 -11.35
CA LYS A 249 -4.93 15.03 -10.08
C LYS A 249 -5.54 14.13 -9.01
N ALA A 250 -6.87 14.04 -8.93
CA ALA A 250 -7.56 13.16 -8.00
C ALA A 250 -7.26 11.69 -8.29
N TRP A 251 -7.40 11.26 -9.56
CA TRP A 251 -7.09 9.89 -9.97
C TRP A 251 -5.60 9.56 -9.80
N ALA A 252 -4.71 10.49 -10.16
CA ALA A 252 -3.28 10.28 -9.98
C ALA A 252 -2.91 10.08 -8.50
N ARG A 253 -3.49 10.87 -7.59
CA ARG A 253 -3.29 10.69 -6.15
C ARG A 253 -3.84 9.36 -5.65
N GLU A 254 -5.02 8.96 -6.13
CA GLU A 254 -5.66 7.69 -5.74
C GLU A 254 -4.83 6.48 -6.13
N TYR A 255 -4.22 6.49 -7.31
CA TYR A 255 -3.40 5.37 -7.81
C TYR A 255 -1.90 5.54 -7.58
N GLY A 256 -1.45 6.61 -6.90
CA GLY A 256 -0.03 6.85 -6.65
C GLY A 256 0.78 7.19 -7.91
N VAL A 257 0.15 7.79 -8.91
CA VAL A 257 0.81 8.33 -10.10
C VAL A 257 1.38 9.70 -9.81
N PHE A 258 2.64 9.91 -10.18
CA PHE A 258 3.27 11.22 -10.14
C PHE A 258 2.93 11.99 -11.43
N LEU A 259 1.82 12.73 -11.36
CA LEU A 259 1.32 13.56 -12.46
C LEU A 259 2.10 14.87 -12.53
N VAL A 260 2.77 15.14 -13.66
CA VAL A 260 3.71 16.27 -13.81
C VAL A 260 3.30 17.21 -14.95
N ASP A 261 3.76 18.46 -14.87
CA ASP A 261 3.63 19.42 -15.97
C ASP A 261 4.68 19.10 -17.04
N PRO A 262 4.29 18.75 -18.30
CA PRO A 262 5.25 18.48 -19.37
C PRO A 262 6.17 19.67 -19.69
N GLY A 263 5.80 20.89 -19.30
CA GLY A 263 6.62 22.08 -19.51
C GLY A 263 7.68 22.35 -18.45
N ARG A 264 7.85 21.48 -17.44
CA ARG A 264 8.73 21.72 -16.29
C ARG A 264 9.69 20.55 -16.04
N PRO A 265 10.97 20.81 -15.69
CA PRO A 265 11.88 19.76 -15.23
C PRO A 265 11.35 19.07 -13.97
N LEU A 266 11.61 17.77 -13.83
CA LEU A 266 11.15 17.00 -12.66
C LEU A 266 11.75 17.51 -11.34
N GLU A 267 12.98 18.03 -11.36
CA GLU A 267 13.64 18.60 -10.18
C GLU A 267 12.85 19.76 -9.58
N GLU A 268 12.30 20.65 -10.42
CA GLU A 268 11.49 21.77 -9.95
C GLU A 268 10.19 21.29 -9.31
N VAL A 269 9.57 20.26 -9.87
CA VAL A 269 8.34 19.68 -9.33
C VAL A 269 8.64 19.06 -7.97
N MET A 270 9.76 18.35 -7.82
CA MET A 270 10.17 17.76 -6.54
C MET A 270 10.55 18.79 -5.49
N ALA A 271 11.32 19.83 -5.86
CA ALA A 271 11.63 20.93 -4.96
C ALA A 271 10.36 21.62 -4.45
N SER A 272 9.32 21.77 -5.29
CA SER A 272 8.06 22.38 -4.86
C SER A 272 7.29 21.57 -3.83
N GLN A 273 7.44 20.24 -3.81
CA GLN A 273 6.76 19.38 -2.83
C GLN A 273 7.39 19.43 -1.44
N THR A 274 8.69 19.75 -1.36
CA THR A 274 9.46 19.74 -0.10
C THR A 274 9.69 21.14 0.48
N LYS A 275 9.59 22.18 -0.35
CA LYS A 275 9.83 23.58 0.03
C LYS A 275 8.93 24.03 1.19
N GLY A 276 9.54 24.69 2.18
CA GLY A 276 8.83 25.36 3.28
C GLY A 276 8.29 24.43 4.38
N LYS A 277 8.59 23.13 4.33
CA LYS A 277 8.06 22.13 5.28
C LYS A 277 9.01 21.73 6.40
N ALA A 278 10.20 22.34 6.49
CA ALA A 278 11.14 22.06 7.56
C ALA A 278 10.55 22.46 8.92
N SER A 279 10.35 21.48 9.80
CA SER A 279 9.98 21.75 11.18
C SER A 279 11.20 22.27 11.94
N LYS A 280 11.04 23.39 12.65
CA LYS A 280 12.10 24.00 13.46
C LYS A 280 11.90 23.82 14.97
N LYS A 281 10.78 23.21 15.38
CA LYS A 281 10.41 23.10 16.79
C LYS A 281 10.59 21.67 17.27
N ALA A 282 11.09 21.53 18.48
CA ALA A 282 11.02 20.28 19.22
C ALA A 282 9.56 19.87 19.43
N LEU A 283 9.31 18.58 19.62
CA LEU A 283 7.98 18.08 19.95
C LEU A 283 7.62 18.50 21.38
N PRO A 284 6.37 18.93 21.64
CA PRO A 284 5.92 19.18 23.00
C PRO A 284 6.03 17.93 23.86
N LEU A 285 6.45 18.09 25.11
CA LEU A 285 6.50 17.00 26.08
C LEU A 285 5.09 16.51 26.46
N PRO A 286 4.92 15.21 26.75
CA PRO A 286 3.62 14.63 27.04
C PRO A 286 3.07 15.11 28.39
N GLN A 287 1.75 15.28 28.42
CA GLN A 287 0.98 15.70 29.60
C GLN A 287 0.02 14.60 30.07
N GLU A 288 -0.37 13.68 29.19
CA GLU A 288 -1.28 12.56 29.47
C GLU A 288 -0.81 11.27 28.79
N GLY A 289 -1.21 10.12 29.36
CA GLY A 289 -1.03 8.79 28.76
C GLY A 289 -2.35 8.01 28.63
N PRO A 290 -2.40 6.94 27.81
CA PRO A 290 -1.29 6.34 27.05
C PRO A 290 -0.79 7.18 25.86
N LEU A 291 0.47 6.99 25.48
CA LEU A 291 1.10 7.60 24.30
C LEU A 291 1.21 6.60 23.14
N LEU A 292 1.06 7.09 21.91
CA LEU A 292 1.45 6.38 20.70
C LEU A 292 2.50 7.18 19.91
N LEU A 293 3.67 6.60 19.71
CA LEU A 293 4.71 7.11 18.82
C LEU A 293 4.64 6.33 17.50
N ALA A 294 4.48 7.02 16.37
CA ALA A 294 4.36 6.36 15.09
C ALA A 294 4.91 7.19 13.92
N LEU A 295 5.33 6.47 12.88
CA LEU A 295 5.70 7.05 11.60
C LEU A 295 4.51 6.93 10.64
N VAL A 296 4.30 7.95 9.80
CA VAL A 296 3.23 7.92 8.78
C VAL A 296 3.84 7.58 7.42
N SER A 297 3.29 6.58 6.73
CA SER A 297 3.70 6.19 5.38
C SER A 297 2.51 5.66 4.55
N GLU A 298 2.77 4.85 3.52
CA GLU A 298 1.74 4.41 2.55
C GLU A 298 0.63 3.56 3.19
N GLN A 299 0.97 2.66 4.12
CA GLN A 299 0.02 1.73 4.72
C GLN A 299 -0.66 2.33 5.96
N ALA A 300 -2.00 2.40 5.96
CA ALA A 300 -2.78 2.94 7.07
C ALA A 300 -3.12 1.90 8.14
N VAL A 301 -3.29 0.63 7.76
CA VAL A 301 -3.71 -0.46 8.66
C VAL A 301 -2.83 -0.58 9.91
N PRO A 302 -1.49 -0.55 9.84
CA PRO A 302 -0.67 -0.70 11.04
C PRO A 302 -0.85 0.44 12.05
N LEU A 303 -1.03 1.67 11.56
CA LEU A 303 -1.30 2.83 12.42
C LEU A 303 -2.70 2.71 13.06
N TYR A 304 -3.67 2.16 12.32
CA TYR A 304 -4.99 1.89 12.86
C TYR A 304 -4.97 0.77 13.93
N ALA A 305 -4.23 -0.31 13.69
CA ALA A 305 -4.03 -1.38 14.67
C ALA A 305 -3.39 -0.85 15.96
N ALA A 306 -2.37 0.00 15.82
CA ALA A 306 -1.71 0.65 16.95
C ALA A 306 -2.68 1.56 17.73
N HIS A 307 -3.58 2.27 17.03
CA HIS A 307 -4.63 3.06 17.69
C HIS A 307 -5.60 2.18 18.50
N LEU A 308 -6.09 1.10 17.89
CA LEU A 308 -7.02 0.17 18.56
C LEU A 308 -6.39 -0.49 19.78
N HIS A 309 -5.11 -0.88 19.68
CA HIS A 309 -4.36 -1.52 20.76
C HIS A 309 -3.98 -0.54 21.88
N ALA A 310 -3.36 0.60 21.53
CA ALA A 310 -2.79 1.53 22.52
C ALA A 310 -3.83 2.47 23.15
N ARG A 311 -4.97 2.71 22.48
CA ARG A 311 -6.01 3.69 22.89
C ARG A 311 -5.42 5.01 23.41
N PRO A 312 -4.58 5.67 22.60
CA PRO A 312 -3.76 6.78 23.08
C PRO A 312 -4.59 8.00 23.46
N ARG A 313 -4.16 8.73 24.50
CA ARG A 313 -4.59 10.10 24.80
C ARG A 313 -3.74 11.11 24.02
N GLU A 314 -2.48 10.79 23.76
CA GLU A 314 -1.58 11.58 22.94
C GLU A 314 -0.90 10.73 21.86
N VAL A 315 -0.74 11.31 20.67
CA VAL A 315 -0.04 10.68 19.55
C VAL A 315 1.01 11.61 18.95
N TYR A 316 2.18 11.04 18.66
CA TYR A 316 3.30 11.71 18.04
C TYR A 316 3.54 11.10 16.65
N LEU A 317 3.30 11.90 15.61
CA LEU A 317 3.36 11.47 14.21
C LEU A 317 4.52 12.15 13.48
N LEU A 318 5.48 11.35 13.01
CA LEU A 318 6.59 11.84 12.19
C LEU A 318 6.53 11.29 10.77
N THR A 319 6.84 12.12 9.78
CA THR A 319 7.02 11.66 8.39
C THR A 319 7.83 12.66 7.56
N THR A 320 7.96 12.40 6.26
CA THR A 320 8.66 13.26 5.32
C THR A 320 7.69 14.25 4.63
N PRO A 321 8.20 15.35 4.06
CA PRO A 321 7.38 16.36 3.36
C PRO A 321 6.50 15.81 2.23
N GLU A 322 6.93 14.74 1.55
CA GLU A 322 6.19 14.07 0.47
C GLU A 322 4.90 13.40 0.98
N MET A 323 4.89 13.00 2.25
CA MET A 323 3.79 12.32 2.91
C MET A 323 2.83 13.27 3.63
N GLU A 324 2.94 14.60 3.39
CA GLU A 324 2.11 15.63 4.04
C GLU A 324 0.61 15.31 3.99
N SER A 325 0.09 14.85 2.85
CA SER A 325 -1.33 14.51 2.72
C SER A 325 -1.72 13.41 3.71
N ARG A 326 -0.91 12.36 3.82
CA ARG A 326 -1.15 11.26 4.78
C ARG A 326 -1.03 11.74 6.22
N LEU A 327 -0.05 12.58 6.54
CA LEU A 327 0.10 13.15 7.88
C LEU A 327 -1.11 13.99 8.28
N ARG A 328 -1.63 14.81 7.36
CA ARG A 328 -2.83 15.63 7.58
C ARG A 328 -4.06 14.76 7.85
N TRP A 329 -4.24 13.67 7.11
CA TRP A 329 -5.36 12.76 7.31
C TRP A 329 -5.24 11.97 8.61
N ALA A 330 -4.04 11.50 8.95
CA ALA A 330 -3.77 10.86 10.23
C ALA A 330 -4.05 11.81 11.41
N GLU A 331 -3.58 13.06 11.34
CA GLU A 331 -3.89 14.08 12.33
C GLU A 331 -5.40 14.31 12.48
N ALA A 332 -6.12 14.46 11.35
CA ALA A 332 -7.57 14.67 11.37
C ALA A 332 -8.32 13.48 12.00
N PHE A 333 -7.90 12.25 11.68
CA PHE A 333 -8.45 11.03 12.28
C PHE A 333 -8.27 11.03 13.81
N PHE A 334 -7.04 11.19 14.31
CA PHE A 334 -6.77 11.14 15.74
C PHE A 334 -7.46 12.29 16.50
N ARG A 335 -7.46 13.51 15.95
CA ARG A 335 -8.23 14.63 16.54
C ARG A 335 -9.73 14.33 16.58
N GLY A 336 -10.28 13.73 15.53
CA GLY A 336 -11.69 13.29 15.48
C GLY A 336 -12.04 12.22 16.52
N LYS A 337 -11.04 11.48 17.01
CA LYS A 337 -11.16 10.52 18.12
C LYS A 337 -10.83 11.13 19.49
N GLY A 338 -10.65 12.45 19.58
CA GLY A 338 -10.33 13.15 20.83
C GLY A 338 -8.89 12.93 21.33
N VAL A 339 -7.98 12.47 20.46
CA VAL A 339 -6.55 12.28 20.79
C VAL A 339 -5.78 13.56 20.51
N ARG A 340 -4.93 13.98 21.46
CA ARG A 340 -4.01 15.12 21.27
C ARG A 340 -2.93 14.72 20.27
N VAL A 341 -2.77 15.50 19.19
CA VAL A 341 -1.82 15.19 18.11
C VAL A 341 -0.64 16.15 18.12
N HIS A 342 0.56 15.59 18.19
CA HIS A 342 1.81 16.28 17.90
C HIS A 342 2.39 15.72 16.61
N ARG A 343 2.85 16.61 15.73
CA ARG A 343 3.41 16.19 14.44
C ARG A 343 4.63 17.01 14.06
N SER A 344 5.54 16.38 13.33
CA SER A 344 6.70 17.06 12.76
C SER A 344 7.12 16.39 11.45
N PHE A 345 7.79 17.15 10.60
CA PHE A 345 8.44 16.65 9.40
C PHE A 345 9.93 16.44 9.66
N VAL A 346 10.44 15.30 9.23
CA VAL A 346 11.89 15.04 9.14
C VAL A 346 12.41 15.43 7.75
N PRO A 347 13.69 15.81 7.58
CA PRO A 347 14.19 16.37 6.32
C PRO A 347 14.10 15.40 5.14
N GLY A 348 14.23 14.11 5.40
CA GLY A 348 14.29 13.06 4.39
C GLY A 348 13.89 11.68 4.91
N PRO A 349 13.61 10.73 4.01
CA PRO A 349 13.39 9.32 4.39
C PRO A 349 14.62 8.64 5.01
N TRP A 350 15.81 9.25 4.91
CA TRP A 350 17.06 8.81 5.53
C TRP A 350 17.28 9.34 6.96
N ALA A 351 16.40 10.20 7.46
CA ALA A 351 16.58 11.01 8.67
C ALA A 351 16.41 10.20 9.97
N LEU A 352 17.20 9.14 10.14
CA LEU A 352 17.19 8.25 11.29
C LEU A 352 17.50 9.01 12.59
N LYS A 353 18.54 9.87 12.55
CA LYS A 353 18.98 10.62 13.73
C LYS A 353 17.94 11.63 14.16
N GLU A 354 17.31 12.33 13.23
CA GLU A 354 16.27 13.31 13.52
C GLU A 354 15.04 12.66 14.15
N VAL A 355 14.62 11.47 13.68
CA VAL A 355 13.54 10.71 14.34
C VAL A 355 13.93 10.39 15.79
N ARG A 356 15.14 9.86 16.01
CA ARG A 356 15.65 9.54 17.35
C ARG A 356 15.66 10.77 18.24
N ASP A 357 16.27 11.85 17.78
CA ASP A 357 16.53 13.05 18.58
C ASP A 357 15.23 13.83 18.88
N LEU A 358 14.23 13.76 17.99
CA LEU A 358 12.90 14.33 18.25
C LEU A 358 12.11 13.54 19.29
N LEU A 359 12.21 12.21 19.30
CA LEU A 359 11.36 11.35 20.13
C LEU A 359 12.00 10.96 21.47
N ALA A 360 13.33 10.91 21.58
CA ALA A 360 14.00 10.53 22.82
C ALA A 360 13.59 11.41 24.03
N PRO A 361 13.45 12.74 23.91
CA PRO A 361 12.94 13.57 25.01
C PRO A 361 11.50 13.23 25.42
N VAL A 362 10.65 12.88 24.44
CA VAL A 362 9.25 12.49 24.67
C VAL A 362 9.19 11.16 25.43
N VAL A 363 10.01 10.19 25.05
CA VAL A 363 10.11 8.87 25.71
C VAL A 363 10.54 9.03 27.16
N ARG A 364 11.63 9.76 27.42
CA ARG A 364 12.15 9.99 28.79
C ARG A 364 11.11 10.64 29.68
N GLU A 365 10.43 11.68 29.19
CA GLU A 365 9.39 12.36 29.96
C GLU A 365 8.23 11.43 30.27
N ALA A 366 7.74 10.67 29.27
CA ALA A 366 6.64 9.74 29.44
C ALA A 366 6.95 8.68 30.52
N LEU A 367 8.14 8.08 30.45
CA LEU A 367 8.58 7.09 31.43
C LEU A 367 8.76 7.70 32.82
N SER A 368 9.31 8.92 32.92
CA SER A 368 9.45 9.62 34.21
C SER A 368 8.12 9.90 34.90
N LYS A 369 7.04 10.09 34.11
CA LYS A 369 5.67 10.30 34.60
C LYS A 369 4.87 9.01 34.74
N GLY A 370 5.45 7.85 34.41
CA GLY A 370 4.76 6.56 34.43
C GLY A 370 3.65 6.44 33.39
N PHE A 371 3.71 7.20 32.30
CA PHE A 371 2.73 7.08 31.21
C PHE A 371 3.02 5.85 30.35
N PRO A 372 2.03 4.97 30.10
CA PRO A 372 2.19 3.87 29.18
C PRO A 372 2.58 4.40 27.79
N MET A 373 3.66 3.86 27.23
CA MET A 373 4.23 4.33 25.97
C MET A 373 4.21 3.18 24.96
N HIS A 374 3.59 3.41 23.80
CA HIS A 374 3.56 2.48 22.69
C HIS A 374 4.33 3.02 21.48
N ALA A 375 5.12 2.19 20.83
CA ALA A 375 5.88 2.55 19.63
C ALA A 375 5.55 1.61 18.45
N ASN A 376 4.95 2.15 17.39
CA ASN A 376 4.64 1.38 16.19
C ASN A 376 5.79 1.42 15.18
N LEU A 377 6.33 0.24 14.85
CA LEU A 377 7.52 0.10 13.98
C LEU A 377 7.18 -0.21 12.50
N ASN A 378 5.91 -0.19 12.11
CA ASN A 378 5.48 -0.50 10.73
C ASN A 378 5.60 0.70 9.78
N GLY A 379 5.41 1.92 10.28
CA GLY A 379 5.44 3.13 9.49
C GLY A 379 6.84 3.53 9.02
N GLY A 380 6.91 4.45 8.05
CA GLY A 380 8.18 4.99 7.53
C GLY A 380 9.08 3.97 6.81
N THR A 381 10.27 4.45 6.42
CA THR A 381 11.35 3.61 5.90
C THR A 381 12.03 2.84 7.04
N THR A 382 12.89 1.87 6.70
CA THR A 382 13.68 1.14 7.71
C THR A 382 14.58 2.08 8.51
N ALA A 383 15.14 3.10 7.87
CA ALA A 383 15.95 4.13 8.54
C ALA A 383 15.14 4.89 9.61
N MET A 384 13.95 5.36 9.25
CA MET A 384 13.09 6.09 10.18
C MET A 384 12.60 5.19 11.33
N ALA A 385 12.20 3.95 11.05
CA ALA A 385 11.73 3.03 12.08
C ALA A 385 12.84 2.62 13.07
N LEU A 386 14.07 2.41 12.58
CA LEU A 386 15.22 2.22 13.45
C LEU A 386 15.54 3.48 14.26
N GLY A 387 15.32 4.68 13.71
CA GLY A 387 15.39 5.92 14.47
C GLY A 387 14.39 5.99 15.62
N LEU A 388 13.14 5.55 15.38
CA LEU A 388 12.12 5.43 16.43
C LEU A 388 12.54 4.39 17.48
N TYR A 389 12.99 3.21 17.06
CA TYR A 389 13.49 2.18 17.99
C TYR A 389 14.65 2.68 18.85
N LEU A 390 15.60 3.40 18.26
CA LEU A 390 16.74 3.98 18.97
C LEU A 390 16.38 5.11 19.94
N ALA A 391 15.16 5.67 19.84
CA ALA A 391 14.64 6.63 20.82
C ALA A 391 14.10 5.96 22.09
N LEU A 392 13.85 4.65 22.05
CA LEU A 392 13.19 3.92 23.13
C LEU A 392 14.15 3.62 24.28
N GLU A 393 13.60 3.57 25.48
CA GLU A 393 14.27 3.18 26.72
C GLU A 393 13.49 2.04 27.38
N GLU A 394 14.06 1.38 28.40
CA GLU A 394 13.41 0.28 29.11
C GLU A 394 12.03 0.70 29.66
N GLY A 395 11.01 -0.14 29.47
CA GLY A 395 9.60 0.16 29.79
C GLY A 395 8.76 0.62 28.59
N ALA A 396 9.39 0.93 27.46
CA ALA A 396 8.71 1.23 26.20
C ALA A 396 8.08 -0.02 25.55
N GLN A 397 6.81 0.05 25.12
CA GLN A 397 6.11 -1.06 24.47
C GLN A 397 6.18 -0.95 22.93
N ALA A 398 7.27 -1.44 22.36
CA ALA A 398 7.46 -1.47 20.91
C ALA A 398 6.75 -2.66 20.25
N HIS A 399 6.04 -2.42 19.15
CA HIS A 399 5.30 -3.44 18.43
C HIS A 399 5.33 -3.28 16.91
N TYR A 400 5.12 -4.39 16.22
CA TYR A 400 5.01 -4.46 14.76
C TYR A 400 3.78 -5.32 14.39
N LEU A 401 2.85 -4.75 13.62
CA LEU A 401 1.74 -5.52 13.04
C LEU A 401 2.27 -6.46 11.96
N ASP A 402 2.07 -7.76 12.14
CA ASP A 402 2.26 -8.77 11.10
C ASP A 402 0.96 -9.55 10.90
N GLY A 403 0.44 -9.48 9.68
CA GLY A 403 -0.92 -9.89 9.38
C GLY A 403 -1.92 -9.20 10.31
N ASP A 404 -2.49 -9.97 11.21
CA ASP A 404 -3.61 -9.63 12.08
C ASP A 404 -3.23 -9.50 13.56
N ARG A 405 -1.94 -9.61 13.91
CA ARG A 405 -1.45 -9.57 15.29
C ARG A 405 -0.25 -8.65 15.44
N LEU A 406 -0.05 -8.15 16.66
CA LEU A 406 1.12 -7.34 16.99
C LEU A 406 2.22 -8.24 17.57
N PHE A 407 3.38 -8.25 16.94
CA PHE A 407 4.60 -8.81 17.53
C PHE A 407 5.20 -7.79 18.48
N LEU A 408 5.40 -8.19 19.73
CA LEU A 408 6.06 -7.37 20.74
C LEU A 408 7.57 -7.56 20.61
N LEU A 409 8.32 -6.46 20.71
CA LEU A 409 9.75 -6.52 20.46
C LEU A 409 10.51 -7.33 21.53
N ASP A 410 10.06 -7.25 22.78
CA ASP A 410 10.63 -7.99 23.92
C ASP A 410 10.16 -9.46 23.98
N GLY A 411 9.32 -9.89 23.03
CA GLY A 411 8.82 -11.25 22.92
C GLY A 411 7.31 -11.35 23.12
N GLY A 412 6.71 -12.36 22.47
CA GLY A 412 5.27 -12.60 22.49
C GLY A 412 4.49 -11.84 21.41
N GLU A 413 3.18 -12.09 21.41
CA GLU A 413 2.20 -11.49 20.51
C GLU A 413 1.11 -10.81 21.33
N ALA A 414 0.54 -9.72 20.81
CA ALA A 414 -0.67 -9.11 21.32
C ALA A 414 -1.78 -9.18 20.27
N GLU A 415 -2.95 -9.66 20.69
CA GLU A 415 -4.17 -9.60 19.88
C GLU A 415 -4.64 -8.13 19.80
N VAL A 416 -5.11 -7.74 18.62
CA VAL A 416 -5.71 -6.42 18.39
C VAL A 416 -7.23 -6.55 18.56
N PRO A 417 -7.90 -5.61 19.26
CA PRO A 417 -9.35 -5.63 19.40
C PRO A 417 -10.03 -5.19 18.09
N TRP A 418 -9.95 -6.04 17.06
CA TRP A 418 -10.44 -5.75 15.72
C TRP A 418 -11.95 -5.53 15.65
N GLU A 419 -12.71 -6.04 16.61
CA GLU A 419 -14.16 -5.84 16.79
C GLU A 419 -14.55 -4.38 17.03
N GLU A 420 -13.62 -3.58 17.54
CA GLU A 420 -13.77 -2.13 17.70
C GLU A 420 -13.50 -1.39 16.39
N GLY A 421 -12.82 -2.04 15.45
CA GLY A 421 -12.43 -1.51 14.16
C GLY A 421 -13.62 -1.30 13.21
N ALA A 422 -13.61 -0.18 12.48
CA ALA A 422 -14.63 0.15 11.50
C ALA A 422 -14.00 0.52 10.14
N PRO A 423 -14.56 0.07 9.00
CA PRO A 423 -13.99 0.37 7.69
C PRO A 423 -13.95 1.87 7.40
N GLU A 424 -14.97 2.63 7.82
CA GLU A 424 -15.04 4.09 7.67
C GLU A 424 -13.91 4.84 8.39
N ASP A 425 -13.48 4.34 9.55
CA ASP A 425 -12.38 4.91 10.34
C ASP A 425 -11.03 4.67 9.66
N LEU A 426 -10.80 3.45 9.16
CA LEU A 426 -9.59 3.12 8.40
C LEU A 426 -9.52 3.93 7.09
N LEU A 427 -10.65 4.07 6.39
CA LEU A 427 -10.74 4.91 5.20
C LEU A 427 -10.46 6.39 5.53
N ALA A 428 -10.97 6.91 6.64
CA ALA A 428 -10.68 8.27 7.09
C ALA A 428 -9.20 8.47 7.38
N LEU A 429 -8.57 7.54 8.09
CA LEU A 429 -7.12 7.53 8.34
C LEU A 429 -6.33 7.47 7.02
N ARG A 430 -6.84 6.76 6.01
CA ARG A 430 -6.26 6.67 4.67
C ARG A 430 -6.50 7.91 3.81
N GLY A 431 -7.41 8.81 4.19
CA GLY A 431 -7.72 10.05 3.46
C GLY A 431 -9.01 10.03 2.66
N TYR A 432 -9.97 9.18 3.01
CA TYR A 432 -11.25 9.04 2.33
C TYR A 432 -12.41 9.13 3.32
N ARG A 433 -13.50 9.78 2.91
CA ARG A 433 -14.80 9.66 3.56
C ARG A 433 -15.63 8.65 2.78
N LEU A 434 -16.17 7.66 3.46
CA LEU A 434 -17.21 6.80 2.89
C LEU A 434 -18.55 7.52 3.04
N GLU A 435 -19.15 7.91 1.91
CA GLU A 435 -20.52 8.40 1.86
C GLU A 435 -21.43 7.24 1.45
N GLU A 436 -21.99 6.55 2.44
CA GLU A 436 -22.87 5.41 2.21
C GLU A 436 -24.14 5.83 1.45
N ASN A 437 -24.51 5.08 0.42
CA ASN A 437 -25.78 5.27 -0.30
C ASN A 437 -26.99 4.87 0.57
N HIS A 438 -26.75 3.96 1.52
CA HIS A 438 -27.78 3.29 2.34
C HIS A 438 -27.39 3.18 3.84
N PRO A 439 -27.06 4.28 4.55
CA PRO A 439 -26.47 4.22 5.91
C PRO A 439 -27.40 3.60 6.98
N GLY A 440 -28.72 3.68 6.77
CA GLY A 440 -29.72 3.10 7.68
C GLY A 440 -30.00 1.61 7.46
N ALA A 441 -29.48 1.00 6.38
CA ALA A 441 -29.78 -0.39 6.05
C ALA A 441 -29.14 -1.36 7.07
N ARG A 442 -29.91 -2.36 7.50
CA ARG A 442 -29.47 -3.41 8.44
C ARG A 442 -30.07 -4.75 8.01
N PRO A 443 -29.45 -5.90 8.33
CA PRO A 443 -30.01 -7.20 7.95
C PRO A 443 -31.43 -7.38 8.48
N ASN A 444 -32.35 -7.76 7.59
CA ASN A 444 -33.74 -8.03 7.89
C ASN A 444 -34.20 -9.27 7.10
N PRO A 445 -34.62 -10.37 7.76
CA PRO A 445 -34.95 -11.62 7.09
C PRO A 445 -36.04 -11.49 6.01
N GLY A 446 -37.12 -10.73 6.29
CA GLY A 446 -38.21 -10.55 5.33
C GLY A 446 -37.80 -9.74 4.10
N LEU A 447 -36.92 -8.75 4.27
CA LEU A 447 -36.39 -7.99 3.14
C LEU A 447 -35.34 -8.77 2.35
N LEU A 448 -34.55 -9.60 3.03
CA LEU A 448 -33.58 -10.50 2.39
C LEU A 448 -34.29 -11.53 1.52
N ALA A 449 -35.34 -12.17 2.03
CA ALA A 449 -36.14 -13.13 1.26
C ALA A 449 -36.75 -12.50 -0.01
N LEU A 450 -37.22 -11.24 0.06
CA LEU A 450 -37.69 -10.53 -1.13
C LEU A 450 -36.56 -10.22 -2.12
N ALA A 451 -35.37 -9.87 -1.62
CA ALA A 451 -34.20 -9.65 -2.48
C ALA A 451 -33.80 -10.94 -3.20
N GLU A 452 -33.75 -12.06 -2.49
CA GLU A 452 -33.43 -13.39 -3.04
C GLU A 452 -34.49 -13.83 -4.06
N GLU A 453 -35.79 -13.66 -3.78
CA GLU A 453 -36.88 -13.94 -4.75
C GLU A 453 -36.73 -13.12 -6.05
N ILE A 454 -36.30 -11.86 -5.96
CA ILE A 454 -36.01 -11.02 -7.13
C ILE A 454 -34.80 -11.56 -7.90
N LEU A 455 -33.76 -12.03 -7.22
CA LEU A 455 -32.53 -12.55 -7.85
C LEU A 455 -32.74 -13.90 -8.53
N GLU A 456 -33.59 -14.77 -7.98
CA GLU A 456 -34.00 -16.03 -8.61
C GLU A 456 -34.79 -15.78 -9.90
N ARG A 457 -35.73 -14.82 -9.87
CA ARG A 457 -36.61 -14.47 -11.01
C ARG A 457 -36.07 -13.29 -11.82
N TRP A 458 -34.76 -13.08 -11.82
CA TRP A 458 -34.14 -11.86 -12.34
C TRP A 458 -34.54 -11.51 -13.77
N ASP A 459 -34.57 -12.48 -14.69
CA ASP A 459 -34.86 -12.19 -16.11
C ASP A 459 -36.31 -11.71 -16.30
N GLU A 460 -37.27 -12.27 -15.54
CA GLU A 460 -38.68 -11.85 -15.53
C GLU A 460 -38.84 -10.47 -14.87
N VAL A 461 -38.23 -10.29 -13.70
CA VAL A 461 -38.37 -9.07 -12.89
C VAL A 461 -37.65 -7.89 -13.54
N GLN A 462 -36.46 -8.08 -14.12
CA GLN A 462 -35.71 -7.03 -14.80
C GLN A 462 -36.47 -6.48 -16.02
N ALA A 463 -37.16 -7.35 -16.77
CA ALA A 463 -37.93 -6.97 -17.96
C ALA A 463 -39.12 -6.05 -17.62
N SER A 464 -39.66 -6.16 -16.40
CA SER A 464 -40.82 -5.40 -15.93
C SER A 464 -40.53 -4.59 -14.66
N TRP A 465 -39.27 -4.21 -14.43
CA TRP A 465 -38.75 -3.72 -13.14
C TRP A 465 -39.66 -2.72 -12.41
N GLU A 466 -40.04 -1.63 -13.07
CA GLU A 466 -40.85 -0.56 -12.46
C GLU A 466 -42.31 -0.97 -12.20
N ALA A 467 -42.82 -1.91 -12.99
CA ALA A 467 -44.19 -2.43 -12.87
C ALA A 467 -44.27 -3.69 -12.01
N SER A 468 -43.13 -4.27 -11.61
CA SER A 468 -43.08 -5.55 -10.90
C SER A 468 -43.63 -5.42 -9.48
N PRO A 469 -44.66 -6.22 -9.12
CA PRO A 469 -45.18 -6.24 -7.74
C PRO A 469 -44.09 -6.62 -6.72
N LEU A 470 -43.12 -7.45 -7.12
CA LEU A 470 -41.99 -7.85 -6.27
C LEU A 470 -41.11 -6.65 -5.91
N VAL A 471 -40.76 -5.84 -6.89
CA VAL A 471 -39.97 -4.62 -6.73
C VAL A 471 -40.71 -3.62 -5.85
N GLY A 472 -42.02 -3.44 -6.08
CA GLY A 472 -42.88 -2.61 -5.24
C GLY A 472 -42.92 -3.06 -3.78
N ARG A 473 -43.04 -4.37 -3.52
CA ARG A 473 -42.97 -4.95 -2.16
C ARG A 473 -41.60 -4.73 -1.52
N PHE A 474 -40.52 -4.95 -2.27
CA PHE A 474 -39.15 -4.76 -1.78
C PHE A 474 -38.91 -3.32 -1.33
N PHE A 475 -39.20 -2.33 -2.18
CA PHE A 475 -39.01 -0.91 -1.82
C PHE A 475 -40.02 -0.42 -0.78
N GLY A 476 -41.24 -0.94 -0.78
CA GLY A 476 -42.23 -0.67 0.27
C GLY A 476 -41.74 -1.14 1.65
N LEU A 477 -41.16 -2.34 1.72
CA LEU A 477 -40.58 -2.86 2.95
C LEU A 477 -39.28 -2.14 3.33
N TRP A 478 -38.43 -1.81 2.35
CA TRP A 478 -37.22 -0.99 2.56
C TRP A 478 -37.56 0.33 3.26
N ARG A 479 -38.54 1.08 2.72
CA ARG A 479 -39.02 2.33 3.33
C ARG A 479 -39.57 2.10 4.72
N LYS A 480 -40.37 1.05 4.93
CA LYS A 480 -40.96 0.71 6.23
C LYS A 480 -39.89 0.40 7.28
N ARG A 481 -38.78 -0.24 6.90
CA ARG A 481 -37.74 -0.70 7.83
C ARG A 481 -36.65 0.34 8.09
N PHE A 482 -36.23 1.06 7.05
CA PHE A 482 -35.06 1.96 7.13
C PHE A 482 -35.40 3.44 6.94
N GLY A 483 -36.67 3.78 6.70
CA GLY A 483 -37.11 5.16 6.51
C GLY A 483 -36.64 5.82 5.20
N GLN A 484 -35.92 5.09 4.34
CA GLN A 484 -35.45 5.60 3.05
C GLN A 484 -36.48 5.33 1.95
N ALA A 485 -36.92 6.38 1.27
CA ALA A 485 -37.76 6.28 0.07
C ALA A 485 -36.95 6.66 -1.17
N PHE A 486 -37.27 6.05 -2.31
CA PHE A 486 -36.66 6.36 -3.58
C PHE A 486 -37.72 6.94 -4.52
N PRO A 487 -37.42 8.05 -5.21
CA PRO A 487 -38.37 8.61 -6.14
C PRO A 487 -38.46 7.74 -7.42
N PRO A 488 -39.61 7.72 -8.12
CA PRO A 488 -39.83 6.85 -9.27
C PRO A 488 -38.73 6.92 -10.34
N GLU A 489 -38.24 8.13 -10.63
CA GLU A 489 -37.18 8.39 -11.62
C GLU A 489 -35.83 7.75 -11.28
N ARG A 490 -35.62 7.33 -10.02
CA ARG A 490 -34.41 6.64 -9.57
C ARG A 490 -34.57 5.12 -9.55
N LEU A 491 -35.78 4.58 -9.65
CA LEU A 491 -36.02 3.13 -9.52
C LEU A 491 -35.27 2.32 -10.58
N SER A 492 -35.21 2.81 -11.82
CA SER A 492 -34.47 2.17 -12.91
C SER A 492 -32.97 1.99 -12.61
N GLY A 493 -32.37 2.91 -11.85
CA GLY A 493 -30.97 2.87 -11.42
C GLY A 493 -30.70 1.95 -10.23
N LEU A 494 -31.74 1.49 -9.52
CA LEU A 494 -31.61 0.66 -8.30
C LEU A 494 -31.70 -0.85 -8.58
N LYS A 495 -31.49 -1.26 -9.83
CA LYS A 495 -31.50 -2.68 -10.23
C LYS A 495 -30.43 -3.51 -9.53
N GLY A 496 -29.31 -2.92 -9.12
CA GLY A 496 -28.25 -3.59 -8.36
C GLY A 496 -28.61 -3.86 -6.89
N LEU A 497 -29.53 -3.08 -6.31
CA LEU A 497 -29.77 -3.04 -4.87
C LEU A 497 -30.18 -4.40 -4.25
N PRO A 498 -30.99 -5.27 -4.89
CA PRO A 498 -31.28 -6.59 -4.33
C PRO A 498 -30.01 -7.43 -4.14
N LEU A 499 -29.10 -7.44 -5.11
CA LEU A 499 -27.84 -8.19 -5.01
C LEU A 499 -26.94 -7.59 -3.94
N GLU A 500 -26.77 -6.27 -3.93
CA GLU A 500 -25.96 -5.56 -2.93
C GLU A 500 -26.46 -5.81 -1.50
N TYR A 501 -27.77 -5.74 -1.29
CA TYR A 501 -28.38 -5.97 0.02
C TYR A 501 -28.28 -7.44 0.46
N ALA A 502 -28.45 -8.40 -0.46
CA ALA A 502 -28.26 -9.82 -0.17
C ALA A 502 -26.80 -10.11 0.21
N VAL A 503 -25.84 -9.59 -0.56
CA VAL A 503 -24.41 -9.72 -0.28
C VAL A 503 -24.05 -9.11 1.07
N TYR A 504 -24.49 -7.88 1.34
CA TYR A 504 -24.30 -7.21 2.63
C TYR A 504 -24.88 -8.03 3.79
N SER A 505 -26.10 -8.56 3.65
CA SER A 505 -26.78 -9.29 4.72
C SER A 505 -26.05 -10.58 5.08
N HIS A 506 -25.63 -11.35 4.08
CA HIS A 506 -24.86 -12.59 4.27
C HIS A 506 -23.44 -12.33 4.80
N LEU A 507 -22.76 -11.29 4.30
CA LEU A 507 -21.48 -10.86 4.85
C LEU A 507 -21.61 -10.45 6.32
N ASN A 508 -22.63 -9.66 6.67
CA ASN A 508 -22.84 -9.25 8.05
C ASN A 508 -23.14 -10.45 8.97
N ALA A 509 -23.97 -11.39 8.52
CA ALA A 509 -24.26 -12.62 9.27
C ALA A 509 -23.00 -13.46 9.50
N HIS A 510 -22.08 -13.50 8.52
CA HIS A 510 -20.81 -14.19 8.66
C HIS A 510 -19.82 -13.44 9.55
N LEU A 511 -19.67 -12.13 9.38
CA LEU A 511 -18.60 -11.34 9.98
C LEU A 511 -18.90 -10.85 11.40
N ALA A 512 -20.13 -10.43 11.69
CA ALA A 512 -20.46 -9.83 12.98
C ALA A 512 -20.18 -10.75 14.19
N PRO A 513 -20.51 -12.07 14.15
CA PRO A 513 -20.16 -12.99 15.23
C PRO A 513 -18.65 -13.18 15.43
N ARG A 514 -17.84 -12.80 14.44
CA ARG A 514 -16.38 -12.93 14.42
C ARG A 514 -15.66 -11.59 14.66
N GLY A 515 -16.40 -10.53 15.02
CA GLY A 515 -15.84 -9.19 15.21
C GLY A 515 -15.53 -8.42 13.92
N GLY A 516 -15.97 -8.90 12.75
CA GLY A 516 -15.88 -8.15 11.50
C GLY A 516 -17.04 -7.17 11.32
N ARG A 517 -16.83 -6.11 10.55
CA ARG A 517 -17.87 -5.10 10.24
C ARG A 517 -18.07 -4.95 8.75
N ALA A 518 -19.32 -5.11 8.30
CA ALA A 518 -19.75 -4.86 6.92
C ALA A 518 -20.58 -3.57 6.81
N ARG A 519 -20.52 -2.95 5.63
CA ARG A 519 -21.33 -1.79 5.21
C ARG A 519 -21.81 -2.03 3.78
N MET A 520 -22.95 -1.42 3.46
CA MET A 520 -23.41 -1.33 2.07
C MET A 520 -22.54 -0.35 1.26
N GLY A 521 -22.81 -0.29 -0.04
CA GLY A 521 -22.10 0.56 -0.98
C GLY A 521 -22.27 2.05 -0.76
N GLY A 522 -21.45 2.79 -1.50
CA GLY A 522 -21.36 4.24 -1.42
C GLY A 522 -20.18 4.80 -2.19
N HIS A 523 -19.89 6.05 -1.90
CA HIS A 523 -18.85 6.82 -2.57
C HIS A 523 -17.63 6.99 -1.66
N LEU A 524 -16.44 6.64 -2.17
CA LEU A 524 -15.16 6.91 -1.52
C LEU A 524 -14.67 8.30 -1.95
N VAL A 525 -14.96 9.31 -1.13
CA VAL A 525 -14.66 10.72 -1.42
C VAL A 525 -13.30 11.11 -0.83
N PRO A 526 -12.31 11.55 -1.63
CA PRO A 526 -11.01 11.97 -1.12
C PRO A 526 -11.09 13.21 -0.21
N LEU A 527 -10.49 13.14 0.98
CA LEU A 527 -10.41 14.24 1.92
C LEU A 527 -9.48 15.36 1.40
N GLY A 528 -9.99 16.59 1.35
CA GLY A 528 -9.28 17.74 0.79
C GLY A 528 -9.23 17.76 -0.75
N GLY A 529 -10.08 16.96 -1.41
CA GLY A 529 -10.36 17.06 -2.85
C GLY A 529 -11.29 18.24 -3.18
N ASN A 530 -11.49 18.48 -4.47
CA ASN A 530 -12.50 19.44 -4.93
C ASN A 530 -13.90 18.83 -4.74
N GLU A 531 -14.72 19.40 -3.86
CA GLU A 531 -16.07 18.89 -3.56
C GLU A 531 -16.97 18.83 -4.80
N ALA A 532 -16.73 19.69 -5.80
CA ALA A 532 -17.45 19.64 -7.07
C ALA A 532 -17.17 18.34 -7.87
N LEU A 533 -16.15 17.56 -7.49
CA LEU A 533 -15.83 16.25 -8.05
C LEU A 533 -16.36 15.09 -7.21
N ALA A 534 -17.03 15.33 -6.08
CA ALA A 534 -17.62 14.25 -5.28
C ALA A 534 -18.56 13.33 -6.10
N PRO A 535 -19.39 13.83 -7.04
CA PRO A 535 -20.19 12.95 -7.91
C PRO A 535 -19.37 12.09 -8.89
N GLN A 536 -18.07 12.34 -9.03
CA GLN A 536 -17.13 11.59 -9.88
C GLN A 536 -16.16 10.74 -9.04
N SER A 537 -16.43 10.64 -7.74
CA SER A 537 -15.66 9.82 -6.81
C SER A 537 -15.90 8.33 -7.08
N THR A 538 -15.16 7.50 -6.35
CA THR A 538 -15.16 6.06 -6.58
C THR A 538 -16.35 5.42 -5.90
N GLU A 539 -17.28 4.88 -6.68
CA GLU A 539 -18.36 4.04 -6.16
C GLU A 539 -17.86 2.63 -5.87
N VAL A 540 -18.34 2.07 -4.76
CA VAL A 540 -18.20 0.67 -4.36
C VAL A 540 -19.56 0.13 -3.94
N ASP A 541 -19.83 -1.15 -4.19
CA ASP A 541 -21.12 -1.78 -3.93
C ASP A 541 -21.24 -2.27 -2.47
N GLY A 542 -20.10 -2.33 -1.78
CA GLY A 542 -20.02 -2.62 -0.35
C GLY A 542 -18.58 -2.51 0.15
N VAL A 543 -18.42 -2.49 1.47
CA VAL A 543 -17.10 -2.51 2.12
C VAL A 543 -17.19 -3.25 3.44
N PHE A 544 -16.16 -4.04 3.76
CA PHE A 544 -16.05 -4.63 5.09
C PHE A 544 -14.62 -4.64 5.60
N PHE A 545 -14.48 -4.71 6.92
CA PHE A 545 -13.20 -4.79 7.61
C PHE A 545 -13.17 -5.99 8.54
N TYR A 546 -12.11 -6.80 8.44
CA TYR A 546 -11.92 -7.99 9.25
C TYR A 546 -10.44 -8.24 9.52
N ARG A 547 -10.07 -8.35 10.80
CA ARG A 547 -8.73 -8.74 11.28
C ARG A 547 -7.55 -7.99 10.62
N GLY A 548 -7.70 -6.70 10.32
CA GLY A 548 -6.62 -5.92 9.69
C GLY A 548 -6.65 -5.89 8.15
N ALA A 549 -7.64 -6.51 7.49
CA ALA A 549 -7.85 -6.37 6.05
C ALA A 549 -9.13 -5.60 5.75
N LEU A 550 -9.00 -4.57 4.90
CA LEU A 550 -10.13 -3.92 4.26
C LEU A 550 -10.51 -4.68 2.99
N TRP A 551 -11.81 -4.86 2.78
CA TRP A 551 -12.36 -5.51 1.61
C TRP A 551 -13.34 -4.58 0.91
N LEU A 552 -13.12 -4.34 -0.38
CA LEU A 552 -14.06 -3.61 -1.22
C LEU A 552 -14.91 -4.63 -1.98
N VAL A 553 -16.21 -4.38 -2.14
CA VAL A 553 -17.15 -5.30 -2.77
C VAL A 553 -17.64 -4.70 -4.10
N GLU A 554 -17.71 -5.53 -5.13
CA GLU A 554 -18.35 -5.21 -6.41
C GLU A 554 -19.38 -6.30 -6.72
N CYS A 555 -20.61 -5.89 -7.00
CA CYS A 555 -21.77 -6.72 -7.29
C CYS A 555 -22.19 -6.52 -8.75
N LYS A 556 -22.34 -7.62 -9.50
CA LYS A 556 -22.85 -7.55 -10.88
C LYS A 556 -23.85 -8.67 -11.19
N PRO A 557 -24.83 -8.43 -12.10
CA PRO A 557 -25.74 -9.49 -12.53
C PRO A 557 -25.03 -10.68 -13.20
N ARG A 558 -23.91 -10.43 -13.89
CA ARG A 558 -23.15 -11.42 -14.66
C ARG A 558 -21.64 -11.22 -14.49
N ASP A 559 -20.87 -12.27 -14.77
CA ASP A 559 -19.40 -12.26 -14.67
C ASP A 559 -18.73 -11.27 -15.65
N GLU A 560 -19.34 -11.01 -16.81
CA GLU A 560 -18.89 -10.00 -17.79
C GLU A 560 -18.61 -8.64 -17.13
N GLY A 561 -19.55 -8.14 -16.31
CA GLY A 561 -19.37 -6.86 -15.62
C GLY A 561 -18.24 -6.88 -14.59
N LEU A 562 -17.98 -8.03 -13.95
CA LEU A 562 -16.86 -8.16 -13.02
C LEU A 562 -15.52 -8.20 -13.76
N ARG A 563 -15.44 -8.86 -14.92
CA ARG A 563 -14.24 -8.88 -15.77
C ARG A 563 -13.84 -7.50 -16.24
N GLU A 564 -14.82 -6.67 -16.62
CA GLU A 564 -14.58 -5.28 -17.01
C GLU A 564 -14.03 -4.43 -15.86
N ARG A 565 -14.48 -4.71 -14.64
CA ARG A 565 -14.13 -3.97 -13.42
C ARG A 565 -12.86 -4.44 -12.74
N ALA A 566 -12.46 -5.70 -12.94
CA ALA A 566 -11.36 -6.36 -12.25
C ALA A 566 -10.07 -5.53 -12.22
N LEU A 567 -9.64 -4.98 -13.35
CA LEU A 567 -8.39 -4.19 -13.42
C LEU A 567 -8.45 -2.94 -12.54
N LEU A 568 -9.55 -2.20 -12.59
CA LEU A 568 -9.75 -0.97 -11.80
C LEU A 568 -9.88 -1.31 -10.31
N MET A 569 -10.62 -2.38 -9.99
CA MET A 569 -10.84 -2.82 -8.62
C MET A 569 -9.56 -3.34 -7.97
N GLY A 570 -8.75 -4.12 -8.69
CA GLY A 570 -7.45 -4.60 -8.20
C GLY A 570 -6.53 -3.46 -7.79
N GLU A 571 -6.47 -2.39 -8.58
CA GLU A 571 -5.67 -1.20 -8.25
C GLU A 571 -6.28 -0.37 -7.12
N LEU A 572 -7.61 -0.22 -7.08
CA LEU A 572 -8.31 0.47 -6.00
C LEU A 572 -8.08 -0.21 -4.65
N VAL A 573 -8.23 -1.54 -4.61
CA VAL A 573 -7.95 -2.36 -3.42
C VAL A 573 -6.51 -2.17 -2.97
N ARG A 574 -5.54 -2.24 -3.90
CA ARG A 574 -4.11 -2.09 -3.59
C ARG A 574 -3.78 -0.69 -3.06
N SER A 575 -4.30 0.36 -3.69
CA SER A 575 -3.92 1.74 -3.40
C SER A 575 -4.69 2.34 -2.21
N VAL A 576 -6.00 2.10 -2.13
CA VAL A 576 -6.87 2.63 -1.07
C VAL A 576 -6.95 1.65 0.10
N GLY A 577 -7.22 0.37 -0.15
CA GLY A 577 -7.31 -0.63 0.91
C GLY A 577 -5.95 -0.98 1.53
N GLY A 578 -4.88 -0.93 0.75
CA GLY A 578 -3.52 -1.26 1.18
C GLY A 578 -3.10 -2.67 0.78
N VAL A 579 -1.89 -3.06 1.17
CA VAL A 579 -1.25 -4.32 0.70
C VAL A 579 -1.95 -5.58 1.23
N GLY A 580 -2.53 -5.50 2.43
CA GLY A 580 -3.30 -6.58 3.03
C GLY A 580 -4.76 -6.66 2.56
N ALA A 581 -5.24 -5.68 1.79
CA ALA A 581 -6.63 -5.60 1.36
C ALA A 581 -6.97 -6.58 0.23
N ARG A 582 -8.27 -6.81 0.04
CA ARG A 582 -8.83 -7.64 -1.03
C ARG A 582 -10.07 -7.00 -1.66
N GLY A 583 -10.45 -7.47 -2.84
CA GLY A 583 -11.73 -7.18 -3.46
C GLY A 583 -12.59 -8.43 -3.50
N LEU A 584 -13.86 -8.33 -3.09
CA LEU A 584 -14.85 -9.39 -3.22
C LEU A 584 -15.74 -9.09 -4.44
N MET A 585 -15.59 -9.89 -5.49
CA MET A 585 -16.29 -9.74 -6.77
C MET A 585 -17.44 -10.74 -6.80
N VAL A 586 -18.69 -10.29 -6.61
CA VAL A 586 -19.86 -11.17 -6.54
C VAL A 586 -20.74 -11.03 -7.77
N ALA A 587 -20.93 -12.13 -8.50
CA ALA A 587 -21.89 -12.20 -9.57
C ALA A 587 -23.21 -12.80 -9.06
N ARG A 588 -24.36 -12.35 -9.59
CA ARG A 588 -25.58 -13.16 -9.46
C ARG A 588 -25.38 -14.50 -10.19
N ARG A 589 -24.93 -14.47 -11.46
CA ARG A 589 -24.71 -15.67 -12.26
C ARG A 589 -23.33 -15.70 -12.92
N TRP A 590 -22.59 -16.80 -12.75
CA TRP A 590 -21.35 -17.08 -13.47
C TRP A 590 -21.57 -18.11 -14.58
N ARG A 591 -20.97 -17.91 -15.77
CA ARG A 591 -21.17 -18.81 -16.91
C ARG A 591 -20.05 -19.84 -17.04
N GLU A 592 -18.89 -19.53 -17.63
CA GLU A 592 -17.98 -20.64 -17.99
C GLU A 592 -16.47 -20.36 -17.86
N ALA A 593 -15.97 -19.18 -18.22
CA ALA A 593 -14.52 -18.95 -18.15
C ALA A 593 -14.04 -18.72 -16.71
N PRO A 594 -12.83 -19.18 -16.33
CA PRO A 594 -12.19 -18.75 -15.09
C PRO A 594 -12.07 -17.22 -15.01
N PRO A 595 -12.10 -16.63 -13.80
CA PRO A 595 -11.84 -15.20 -13.64
C PRO A 595 -10.43 -14.83 -14.12
N PRO A 596 -10.20 -13.56 -14.50
CA PRO A 596 -8.85 -13.09 -14.80
C PRO A 596 -7.97 -13.19 -13.56
N ALA A 597 -6.73 -13.66 -13.74
CA ALA A 597 -5.76 -13.81 -12.66
C ALA A 597 -5.57 -12.48 -11.91
N SER A 598 -5.94 -12.47 -10.63
CA SER A 598 -5.95 -11.25 -9.81
C SER A 598 -5.46 -11.62 -8.40
N PRO A 599 -4.26 -11.18 -7.96
CA PRO A 599 -3.66 -11.63 -6.70
C PRO A 599 -4.36 -11.10 -5.44
N ASN A 600 -5.25 -10.11 -5.59
CA ASN A 600 -5.97 -9.46 -4.51
C ASN A 600 -7.49 -9.42 -4.71
N LEU A 601 -8.05 -10.13 -5.71
CA LEU A 601 -9.49 -10.23 -5.91
C LEU A 601 -9.95 -11.67 -5.73
N VAL A 602 -11.09 -11.84 -5.07
CA VAL A 602 -11.77 -13.13 -4.93
C VAL A 602 -13.11 -13.05 -5.65
N TYR A 603 -13.42 -14.08 -6.44
CA TYR A 603 -14.62 -14.14 -7.25
C TYR A 603 -15.61 -15.14 -6.67
N MET A 604 -16.85 -14.71 -6.47
CA MET A 604 -17.94 -15.57 -6.02
C MET A 604 -19.19 -15.38 -6.88
N ALA A 605 -20.09 -16.36 -6.86
CA ALA A 605 -21.37 -16.28 -7.56
C ALA A 605 -22.51 -16.90 -6.75
N LEU A 606 -23.72 -16.34 -6.86
CA LEU A 606 -24.93 -16.94 -6.27
C LEU A 606 -25.33 -18.24 -7.00
N GLU A 607 -25.27 -18.20 -8.34
CA GLU A 607 -25.59 -19.32 -9.23
C GLU A 607 -24.51 -19.50 -10.30
N GLY A 608 -24.23 -20.75 -10.67
CA GLY A 608 -23.28 -21.07 -11.74
C GLY A 608 -21.83 -20.90 -11.31
N GLY A 609 -20.90 -21.33 -12.17
CA GLY A 609 -19.47 -21.34 -11.87
C GLY A 609 -19.02 -22.55 -11.05
N GLU A 610 -19.91 -23.48 -10.70
CA GLU A 610 -19.52 -24.75 -10.11
C GLU A 610 -18.57 -25.50 -11.05
N GLY A 611 -17.39 -25.89 -10.54
CA GLY A 611 -16.35 -26.55 -11.34
C GLY A 611 -15.49 -25.61 -12.18
N VAL A 612 -15.74 -24.30 -12.20
CA VAL A 612 -14.85 -23.31 -12.82
C VAL A 612 -13.75 -22.93 -11.81
N PRO A 613 -12.46 -23.21 -12.11
CA PRO A 613 -11.37 -22.89 -11.19
C PRO A 613 -11.36 -21.40 -10.81
N GLY A 614 -11.36 -21.11 -9.51
CA GLY A 614 -11.25 -19.75 -8.97
C GLY A 614 -12.57 -19.01 -8.75
N VAL A 615 -13.73 -19.64 -8.95
CA VAL A 615 -15.05 -19.11 -8.58
C VAL A 615 -15.63 -19.91 -7.42
N TYR A 616 -16.05 -19.21 -6.36
CA TYR A 616 -16.65 -19.82 -5.17
C TYR A 616 -18.16 -19.56 -5.10
N ARG A 617 -18.91 -20.39 -4.38
CA ARG A 617 -20.35 -20.22 -4.22
C ARG A 617 -20.69 -19.25 -3.09
N PHE A 618 -21.48 -18.22 -3.38
CA PHE A 618 -21.97 -17.26 -2.39
C PHE A 618 -23.41 -17.60 -1.97
N PRO A 619 -23.73 -17.61 -0.66
CA PRO A 619 -22.86 -17.31 0.49
C PRO A 619 -22.14 -18.53 1.10
N GLN A 620 -22.35 -19.74 0.59
CA GLN A 620 -21.97 -21.00 1.24
C GLN A 620 -20.47 -21.13 1.49
N ASP A 621 -19.64 -20.66 0.55
CA ASP A 621 -18.18 -20.81 0.59
C ASP A 621 -17.48 -19.59 1.22
N LEU A 622 -18.22 -18.66 1.84
CA LEU A 622 -17.64 -17.46 2.47
C LEU A 622 -16.56 -17.80 3.50
N GLY A 623 -16.77 -18.86 4.29
CA GLY A 623 -15.79 -19.32 5.28
C GLY A 623 -14.51 -19.86 4.64
N GLU A 624 -14.61 -20.58 3.53
CA GLU A 624 -13.44 -21.04 2.76
C GLU A 624 -12.69 -19.86 2.16
N VAL A 625 -13.40 -18.95 1.50
CA VAL A 625 -12.82 -17.77 0.84
C VAL A 625 -12.00 -16.91 1.80
N LEU A 626 -12.54 -16.62 2.99
CA LEU A 626 -11.87 -15.75 3.95
C LEU A 626 -10.68 -16.43 4.66
N SER A 627 -10.55 -17.76 4.54
CA SER A 627 -9.51 -18.55 5.22
C SER A 627 -8.44 -19.14 4.29
N ARG A 628 -8.77 -19.45 3.03
CA ARG A 628 -7.87 -20.09 2.06
C ARG A 628 -6.73 -19.19 1.60
N ASP A 629 -7.01 -17.92 1.35
CA ASP A 629 -6.02 -16.87 1.13
C ASP A 629 -6.17 -15.80 2.20
N PRO A 630 -5.74 -16.09 3.45
CA PRO A 630 -6.04 -15.25 4.60
C PRO A 630 -5.57 -13.82 4.33
N ALA A 631 -6.50 -12.90 4.53
CA ALA A 631 -6.26 -11.48 4.44
C ALA A 631 -6.52 -10.87 5.82
N PRO A 632 -5.50 -10.25 6.44
CA PRO A 632 -4.14 -10.01 5.94
C PRO A 632 -3.24 -11.27 6.01
N ARG A 633 -2.19 -11.32 5.18
CA ARG A 633 -1.17 -12.40 5.23
C ARG A 633 -0.22 -12.15 6.40
N ARG A 634 0.22 -13.21 7.06
CA ARG A 634 1.37 -13.21 8.00
C ARG A 634 2.66 -13.43 7.21
N GLY A 635 3.68 -12.62 7.47
CA GLY A 635 4.84 -12.42 6.60
C GLY A 635 6.17 -12.93 7.11
#